data_AF-A0A8T4UN26-F1
#
_entry.id   AF-A0A8T4UN26-F1
#
_cell.length_a   1.000
_cell.length_b   1.000
_cell.length_c   1.000
_cell.angle_alpha   90.00
_cell.angle_beta   90.00
_cell.angle_gamma   90.00
#
_symmetry.space_group_name_H-M   'P 1'
#
loop_
_entity.id
_entity.type
_entity.pdbx_description
1 polymer ?
#
loop_
_entity_poly.entity_id
_entity_poly.type
_entity_poly.pdbx_seq_one_letter_code
_entity_poly.pdbx_strand_id
1 'polypeptide(L)'
;MEKKAKTVAILGGQWGDEGKGKIVDWAAGYFSVCARATGGNNAGHTVYLKEGKHVFHLIPSAITWEKVDCLLGNGLVIDPFVLLQEIKVLNEKGYTTNNLFISGQAHVILLYHKVMDLSLEKAKGTGKIGTTGRGIGPTYADKMHRQGIRINDLLDKKVLYEKIIQNLIDKKSSFDTDNFTSKLLEVIPADHFFDFLRQEIQSLGNKPSLSETAQLLTELYFSAGKKIFLYVADIHQKLDAAQVLGKNILLEGAQGLLLDIDQGTYPFVTSSNSSLGGLNTGLGISHIDEVYSIFKAYTTRVGSGPFPTEINDETVQYLREKGQEFGSTTGRPRRCGWFDAVITRYASGINGPKAIITKLDILSGLKTIKICNSYRYLGPKRLFNGEIYFKGKIIRDFPADSTILEYCVPEEWLEIPGWESDISSAKSWDELPLAAQNYLHKLEEKGKINISLISVGPLRDQVIIIPPYWSIVEQKYKSIIFDLDNTLIATDKFVRDLIIQTAELLSPELSLHIPTIFEIQEVQKKNLPFEEIFTEIFPNNPYYHGEKDLAQIVLEKYREQAKTLSYSATFGGFLVVQRCIQAGIIPVIVTNRVKMAAERLQQAGYPPFEAIFAPEKEEDRKPNLKAFTPALAFLKQKGINPTEILTIGDHPHDYVSARDAGIDFIAVLTGLTSREEFLRMGVSNEKIINNLSELNIK
;
A
#
# COMPACT_ATOMS: atom_id res chain seq x y z
N MET A 1 1.37 1.03 27.59
CA MET A 1 2.51 1.57 26.81
C MET A 1 1.97 2.69 25.96
N GLU A 2 2.60 3.87 25.98
CA GLU A 2 2.19 4.99 25.13
C GLU A 2 2.31 4.61 23.65
N LYS A 3 1.32 5.01 22.85
CA LYS A 3 1.24 4.76 21.41
C LYS A 3 2.47 5.39 20.73
N LYS A 4 3.38 4.58 20.21
CA LYS A 4 4.53 5.08 19.45
C LYS A 4 4.01 5.67 18.13
N ALA A 5 4.17 6.98 17.95
CA ALA A 5 3.93 7.66 16.69
C ALA A 5 4.64 6.93 15.54
N LYS A 6 3.97 6.79 14.39
CA LYS A 6 4.60 6.30 13.17
C LYS A 6 4.79 7.43 12.17
N THR A 7 6.00 7.55 11.65
CA THR A 7 6.35 8.38 10.50
C THR A 7 6.40 7.50 9.26
N VAL A 8 5.47 7.71 8.33
CA VAL A 8 5.31 6.89 7.13
C VAL A 8 5.53 7.73 5.88
N ALA A 9 6.34 7.22 4.96
CA ALA A 9 6.56 7.83 3.65
C ALA A 9 5.80 7.11 2.54
N ILE A 10 5.25 7.88 1.60
CA ILE A 10 4.66 7.39 0.35
C ILE A 10 5.43 8.01 -0.82
N LEU A 11 6.19 7.19 -1.53
CA LEU A 11 7.09 7.61 -2.62
C LEU A 11 6.66 6.98 -3.95
N GLY A 12 7.04 7.58 -5.08
CA GLY A 12 6.81 6.98 -6.41
C GLY A 12 7.95 6.03 -6.76
N GLY A 13 7.63 4.81 -7.19
CA GLY A 13 8.63 3.80 -7.58
C GLY A 13 9.05 3.83 -9.06
N GLN A 14 8.41 4.67 -9.89
CA GLN A 14 8.58 4.69 -11.35
C GLN A 14 8.96 6.11 -11.84
N TRP A 15 8.47 6.53 -13.01
CA TRP A 15 8.68 7.86 -13.59
C TRP A 15 7.58 8.87 -13.25
N GLY A 16 7.06 8.84 -12.03
CA GLY A 16 5.97 9.70 -11.61
C GLY A 16 4.60 9.27 -12.16
N ASP A 17 3.55 9.92 -11.67
CA ASP A 17 2.14 9.61 -12.00
C ASP A 17 1.63 8.21 -11.55
N GLU A 18 2.23 7.64 -10.52
CA GLU A 18 1.81 6.33 -9.98
C GLU A 18 0.51 6.42 -9.15
N GLY A 19 -0.15 7.58 -9.08
CA GLY A 19 -1.39 7.76 -8.30
C GLY A 19 -1.17 8.11 -6.82
N LYS A 20 0.00 8.68 -6.47
CA LYS A 20 0.33 9.07 -5.08
C LYS A 20 -0.72 9.93 -4.41
N GLY A 21 -1.24 10.94 -5.11
CA GLY A 21 -2.22 11.88 -4.54
C GLY A 21 -3.44 11.19 -3.96
N LYS A 22 -4.02 10.25 -4.71
CA LYS A 22 -5.15 9.43 -4.26
C LYS A 22 -4.81 8.66 -2.97
N ILE A 23 -3.66 7.98 -2.97
CA ILE A 23 -3.27 7.15 -1.83
C ILE A 23 -2.96 8.01 -0.60
N VAL A 24 -2.33 9.16 -0.77
CA VAL A 24 -2.09 10.12 0.33
C VAL A 24 -3.39 10.68 0.87
N ASP A 25 -4.33 11.06 0.00
CA ASP A 25 -5.66 11.52 0.39
C ASP A 25 -6.46 10.45 1.15
N TRP A 26 -6.39 9.19 0.73
CA TRP A 26 -6.97 8.06 1.47
C TRP A 26 -6.26 7.84 2.82
N ALA A 27 -4.92 7.80 2.81
CA ALA A 27 -4.12 7.53 3.99
C ALA A 27 -4.27 8.61 5.04
N ALA A 28 -4.45 9.88 4.65
CA ALA A 28 -4.55 11.03 5.55
C ALA A 28 -5.56 10.84 6.70
N GLY A 29 -6.63 10.04 6.51
CA GLY A 29 -7.57 9.70 7.57
C GLY A 29 -6.96 8.99 8.79
N TYR A 30 -5.75 8.46 8.69
CA TYR A 30 -5.02 7.77 9.76
C TYR A 30 -3.88 8.60 10.40
N PHE A 31 -3.67 9.83 9.92
CA PHE A 31 -2.53 10.67 10.32
C PHE A 31 -3.02 12.00 10.90
N SER A 32 -2.11 12.72 11.57
CA SER A 32 -2.38 14.08 12.05
C SER A 32 -1.53 15.14 11.35
N VAL A 33 -0.50 14.71 10.62
CA VAL A 33 0.38 15.58 9.85
C VAL A 33 0.63 14.95 8.49
N CYS A 34 0.61 15.75 7.43
CA CYS A 34 1.06 15.38 6.10
C CYS A 34 2.09 16.39 5.61
N ALA A 35 3.29 15.94 5.22
CA ALA A 35 4.38 16.83 4.84
C ALA A 35 4.97 16.51 3.46
N ARG A 36 5.18 17.54 2.65
CA ARG A 36 5.95 17.48 1.39
C ARG A 36 7.37 17.96 1.65
N ALA A 37 8.36 17.27 1.07
CA ALA A 37 9.77 17.60 1.30
C ALA A 37 10.48 18.20 0.07
N THR A 38 10.13 17.79 -1.15
CA THR A 38 10.88 18.13 -2.36
C THR A 38 9.97 18.45 -3.55
N GLY A 39 10.59 18.90 -4.65
CA GLY A 39 9.92 19.31 -5.87
C GLY A 39 9.29 20.70 -5.74
N GLY A 40 8.29 20.96 -6.57
CA GLY A 40 7.51 22.19 -6.53
C GLY A 40 6.17 21.99 -7.22
N ASN A 41 5.71 23.02 -7.93
CA ASN A 41 4.47 22.98 -8.70
C ASN A 41 4.58 22.13 -9.99
N ASN A 42 5.66 21.39 -10.22
CA ASN A 42 5.79 20.40 -11.29
C ASN A 42 5.20 19.03 -10.94
N ALA A 43 4.85 18.80 -9.67
CA ALA A 43 4.02 17.67 -9.29
C ALA A 43 2.57 17.91 -9.73
N GLY A 44 1.85 16.83 -10.01
CA GLY A 44 0.42 16.86 -10.29
C GLY A 44 -0.24 15.68 -9.63
N HIS A 45 -0.86 15.90 -8.48
CA HIS A 45 -1.48 14.87 -7.65
C HIS A 45 -2.99 14.94 -7.85
N THR A 46 -3.50 14.02 -8.67
CA THR A 46 -4.92 13.96 -8.98
C THR A 46 -5.65 13.25 -7.84
N VAL A 47 -6.70 13.90 -7.33
CA VAL A 47 -7.61 13.40 -6.29
C VAL A 47 -9.05 13.67 -6.74
N TYR A 48 -9.98 12.79 -6.37
CA TYR A 48 -11.41 13.03 -6.59
C TYR A 48 -12.02 13.56 -5.29
N LEU A 49 -12.36 14.84 -5.30
CA LEU A 49 -13.07 15.53 -4.23
C LEU A 49 -14.59 15.40 -4.43
N LYS A 50 -15.39 15.96 -3.52
CA LYS A 50 -16.86 15.88 -3.60
C LYS A 50 -17.40 16.52 -4.88
N GLU A 51 -16.74 17.55 -5.38
CA GLU A 51 -17.10 18.29 -6.61
C GLU A 51 -16.49 17.66 -7.87
N GLY A 52 -15.75 16.56 -7.73
CA GLY A 52 -15.10 15.84 -8.82
C GLY A 52 -13.57 15.97 -8.82
N LYS A 53 -12.98 15.81 -10.01
CA LYS A 53 -11.53 15.74 -10.20
C LYS A 53 -10.84 17.05 -9.81
N HIS A 54 -9.83 16.97 -8.95
CA HIS A 54 -8.95 18.07 -8.58
C HIS A 54 -7.49 17.66 -8.71
N VAL A 55 -6.63 18.61 -9.07
CA VAL A 55 -5.19 18.37 -9.25
C VAL A 55 -4.43 19.32 -8.36
N PHE A 56 -3.83 18.78 -7.30
CA PHE A 56 -2.90 19.50 -6.44
C PHE A 56 -1.52 19.55 -7.10
N HIS A 57 -0.78 20.66 -6.94
CA HIS A 57 0.62 20.73 -7.33
C HIS A 57 1.52 20.99 -6.12
N LEU A 58 1.30 22.09 -5.40
CA LEU A 58 2.09 22.46 -4.22
C LEU A 58 1.46 21.93 -2.94
N ILE A 59 0.17 22.20 -2.74
CA ILE A 59 -0.53 21.85 -1.50
C ILE A 59 -0.57 20.32 -1.33
N PRO A 60 -0.30 19.77 -0.13
CA PRO A 60 -0.36 18.34 0.09
C PRO A 60 -1.77 17.78 -0.18
N SER A 61 -1.86 16.55 -0.68
CA SER A 61 -3.15 15.94 -1.06
C SER A 61 -4.09 15.73 0.14
N ALA A 62 -3.56 15.80 1.36
CA ALA A 62 -4.30 15.67 2.61
C ALA A 62 -5.06 16.93 3.05
N ILE A 63 -4.93 18.08 2.36
CA ILE A 63 -5.45 19.37 2.83
C ILE A 63 -6.95 19.37 3.15
N THR A 64 -7.73 18.54 2.47
CA THR A 64 -9.19 18.42 2.70
C THR A 64 -9.56 17.75 4.02
N TRP A 65 -8.58 17.22 4.74
CA TRP A 65 -8.72 16.71 6.11
C TRP A 65 -8.35 17.81 7.10
N GLU A 66 -9.34 18.55 7.60
CA GLU A 66 -9.12 19.73 8.47
C GLU A 66 -8.28 19.44 9.73
N LYS A 67 -8.31 18.20 10.22
CA LYS A 67 -7.55 17.74 11.39
C LYS A 67 -6.09 17.39 11.09
N VAL A 68 -5.69 17.43 9.83
CA VAL A 68 -4.34 17.05 9.36
C VAL A 68 -3.56 18.31 9.01
N ASP A 69 -2.53 18.61 9.78
CA ASP A 69 -1.61 19.70 9.47
C ASP A 69 -0.86 19.37 8.17
N CYS A 70 -0.94 20.24 7.17
CA CYS A 70 -0.31 20.09 5.86
C CYS A 70 0.93 20.97 5.77
N LEU A 71 2.10 20.36 5.68
CA LEU A 71 3.40 21.04 5.79
C LEU A 71 4.14 21.07 4.44
N LEU A 72 4.63 22.24 4.05
CA LEU A 72 5.57 22.42 2.94
C LEU A 72 6.98 22.66 3.49
N GLY A 73 7.84 21.64 3.37
CA GLY A 73 9.22 21.64 3.85
C GLY A 73 10.19 22.59 3.13
N ASN A 74 11.38 22.76 3.71
CA ASN A 74 12.45 23.62 3.17
C ASN A 74 13.11 23.08 1.89
N GLY A 75 12.89 21.80 1.57
CA GLY A 75 13.42 21.21 0.33
C GLY A 75 12.63 21.57 -0.92
N LEU A 76 11.43 22.17 -0.79
CA LEU A 76 10.61 22.61 -1.91
C LEU A 76 11.13 23.90 -2.57
N VAL A 77 10.74 24.03 -3.84
CA VAL A 77 10.72 25.30 -4.58
C VAL A 77 9.27 25.72 -4.81
N ILE A 78 8.89 26.88 -4.28
CA ILE A 78 7.50 27.35 -4.21
C ILE A 78 7.32 28.54 -5.16
N ASP A 79 6.35 28.43 -6.05
CA ASP A 79 5.83 29.58 -6.81
C ASP A 79 4.72 30.25 -5.98
N PRO A 80 4.92 31.48 -5.47
CA PRO A 80 3.96 32.17 -4.62
C PRO A 80 2.59 32.35 -5.28
N PHE A 81 2.56 32.64 -6.58
CA PHE A 81 1.31 32.93 -7.28
C PHE A 81 0.52 31.65 -7.54
N VAL A 82 1.20 30.55 -7.89
CA VAL A 82 0.54 29.25 -8.06
C VAL A 82 0.00 28.73 -6.73
N LEU A 83 0.74 28.92 -5.62
CA LEU A 83 0.24 28.55 -4.30
C LEU A 83 -1.03 29.34 -3.92
N LEU A 84 -1.01 30.66 -4.12
CA LEU A 84 -2.17 31.51 -3.83
C LEU A 84 -3.37 31.17 -4.72
N GLN A 85 -3.12 30.75 -5.97
CA GLN A 85 -4.19 30.25 -6.85
C GLN A 85 -4.79 28.95 -6.30
N GLU A 86 -3.97 27.97 -5.89
CA GLU A 86 -4.46 26.71 -5.30
C GLU A 86 -5.29 26.98 -4.04
N ILE A 87 -4.82 27.86 -3.15
CA ILE A 87 -5.56 28.27 -1.95
C ILE A 87 -6.92 28.88 -2.33
N LYS A 88 -6.94 29.82 -3.29
CA LYS A 88 -8.18 30.46 -3.73
C LYS A 88 -9.18 29.43 -4.28
N VAL A 89 -8.73 28.54 -5.16
CA VAL A 89 -9.57 27.50 -5.79
C VAL A 89 -10.14 26.54 -4.74
N LEU A 90 -9.38 26.18 -3.71
CA LEU A 90 -9.87 25.33 -2.62
C LEU A 90 -10.91 26.04 -1.76
N ASN A 91 -10.65 27.31 -1.39
CA ASN A 91 -11.59 28.10 -0.60
C ASN A 91 -12.91 28.36 -1.36
N GLU A 92 -12.86 28.59 -2.68
CA GLU A 92 -14.06 28.73 -3.53
C GLU A 92 -14.88 27.45 -3.61
N LYS A 93 -14.25 26.28 -3.43
CA LYS A 93 -14.92 24.98 -3.32
C LYS A 93 -15.40 24.66 -1.90
N GLY A 94 -15.17 25.56 -0.93
CA GLY A 94 -15.60 25.38 0.46
C GLY A 94 -14.62 24.60 1.35
N TYR A 95 -13.40 24.33 0.88
CA TYR A 95 -12.35 23.74 1.71
C TYR A 95 -11.52 24.83 2.39
N THR A 96 -11.33 24.74 3.70
CA THR A 96 -10.39 25.61 4.42
C THR A 96 -8.95 25.18 4.17
N THR A 97 -8.03 26.15 4.19
CA THR A 97 -6.58 25.93 4.13
C THR A 97 -5.88 26.34 5.43
N ASN A 98 -6.60 26.50 6.54
CA ASN A 98 -6.05 26.97 7.82
C ASN A 98 -5.01 26.01 8.43
N ASN A 99 -5.05 24.74 8.02
CA ASN A 99 -4.11 23.68 8.38
C ASN A 99 -2.87 23.63 7.48
N LEU A 100 -2.69 24.57 6.53
CA LEU A 100 -1.50 24.67 5.69
C LEU A 100 -0.39 25.43 6.40
N PHE A 101 0.83 24.91 6.35
CA PHE A 101 2.02 25.55 6.91
C PHE A 101 3.20 25.46 5.95
N ILE A 102 4.00 26.52 5.87
CA ILE A 102 5.05 26.69 4.87
C ILE A 102 6.36 27.03 5.56
N SER A 103 7.43 26.32 5.19
CA SER A 103 8.76 26.66 5.65
C SER A 103 9.20 28.01 5.10
N GLY A 104 9.57 28.93 6.01
CA GLY A 104 10.25 30.18 5.65
C GLY A 104 11.58 29.99 4.90
N GLN A 105 12.14 28.78 4.94
CA GLN A 105 13.41 28.43 4.29
C GLN A 105 13.24 27.82 2.89
N ALA A 106 12.00 27.53 2.46
CA ALA A 106 11.73 27.06 1.10
C ALA A 106 12.15 28.13 0.09
N HIS A 107 12.65 27.69 -1.07
CA HIS A 107 13.11 28.60 -2.13
C HIS A 107 11.94 29.07 -3.00
N VAL A 108 12.07 30.26 -3.59
CA VAL A 108 11.02 30.90 -4.38
C VAL A 108 11.30 30.72 -5.86
N ILE A 109 10.29 30.25 -6.60
CA ILE A 109 10.29 30.27 -8.05
C ILE A 109 9.88 31.67 -8.50
N LEU A 110 10.78 32.38 -9.20
CA LEU A 110 10.49 33.68 -9.81
C LEU A 110 10.14 33.54 -11.30
N LEU A 111 9.53 34.58 -11.88
CA LEU A 111 9.15 34.58 -13.30
C LEU A 111 10.35 34.36 -14.21
N TYR A 112 11.51 34.94 -13.89
CA TYR A 112 12.72 34.74 -14.67
C TYR A 112 13.20 33.28 -14.64
N HIS A 113 12.96 32.52 -13.56
CA HIS A 113 13.27 31.08 -13.54
C HIS A 113 12.46 30.31 -14.58
N LYS A 114 11.19 30.65 -14.77
CA LYS A 114 10.33 30.03 -15.80
C LYS A 114 10.81 30.37 -17.20
N VAL A 115 11.20 31.63 -17.44
CA VAL A 115 11.77 32.07 -18.73
C VAL A 115 13.05 31.30 -19.04
N MET A 116 13.91 31.13 -18.04
CA MET A 116 15.15 30.37 -18.12
C MET A 116 14.88 28.92 -18.49
N ASP A 117 13.96 28.26 -17.78
CA ASP A 117 13.60 26.86 -17.99
C ASP A 117 13.17 26.61 -19.44
N LEU A 118 12.24 27.43 -19.94
CA LEU A 118 11.78 27.34 -21.33
C LEU A 118 12.88 27.67 -22.34
N SER A 119 13.73 28.65 -22.06
CA SER A 119 14.81 29.06 -22.98
C SER A 119 15.88 27.97 -23.08
N LEU A 120 16.27 27.37 -21.96
CA LEU A 120 17.23 26.26 -21.90
C LEU A 120 16.70 25.02 -22.64
N GLU A 121 15.41 24.69 -22.47
CA GLU A 121 14.81 23.58 -23.23
C GLU A 121 14.73 23.87 -24.73
N LYS A 122 14.39 25.12 -25.13
CA LYS A 122 14.41 25.51 -26.55
C LYS A 122 15.82 25.34 -27.14
N ALA A 123 16.86 25.76 -26.43
CA ALA A 123 18.25 25.67 -26.87
C ALA A 123 18.76 24.23 -27.06
N LYS A 124 18.21 23.25 -26.32
CA LYS A 124 18.62 21.83 -26.42
C LYS A 124 18.14 21.11 -27.68
N GLY A 125 17.22 21.68 -28.47
CA GLY A 125 16.78 21.09 -29.74
C GLY A 125 16.21 19.67 -29.60
N THR A 126 16.90 18.67 -30.16
CA THR A 126 16.53 17.25 -30.05
C THR A 126 16.93 16.60 -28.72
N GLY A 127 17.87 17.21 -27.98
CA GLY A 127 18.32 16.78 -26.65
C GLY A 127 17.46 17.31 -25.49
N LYS A 128 16.20 17.67 -25.76
CA LYS A 128 15.26 18.18 -24.75
C LYS A 128 15.00 17.15 -23.65
N ILE A 129 15.01 17.62 -22.41
CA ILE A 129 14.62 16.80 -21.26
C ILE A 129 13.10 16.58 -21.26
N GLY A 130 12.36 17.61 -21.66
CA GLY A 130 10.90 17.67 -21.49
C GLY A 130 10.52 18.25 -20.14
N THR A 131 11.16 19.36 -19.72
CA THR A 131 10.80 20.02 -18.45
C THR A 131 9.36 20.53 -18.47
N THR A 132 8.82 20.82 -17.29
CA THR A 132 7.47 21.38 -17.16
C THR A 132 7.39 22.87 -17.52
N GLY A 133 8.53 23.54 -17.73
CA GLY A 133 8.58 24.99 -17.97
C GLY A 133 8.20 25.83 -16.76
N ARG A 134 8.13 25.23 -15.56
CA ARG A 134 7.68 25.88 -14.33
C ARG A 134 8.83 26.50 -13.52
N GLY A 135 10.07 26.46 -14.01
CA GLY A 135 11.20 27.11 -13.35
C GLY A 135 11.85 26.27 -12.24
N ILE A 136 11.57 24.97 -12.18
CA ILE A 136 12.06 24.08 -11.12
C ILE A 136 13.59 23.98 -11.14
N GLY A 137 14.15 23.58 -12.29
CA GLY A 137 15.58 23.40 -12.46
C GLY A 137 16.38 24.66 -12.17
N PRO A 138 16.05 25.82 -12.80
CA PRO A 138 16.72 27.08 -12.49
C PRO A 138 16.63 27.50 -11.03
N THR A 139 15.50 27.24 -10.35
CA THR A 139 15.36 27.57 -8.91
C THR A 139 16.25 26.68 -8.03
N TYR A 140 16.31 25.37 -8.32
CA TYR A 140 17.25 24.48 -7.62
C TYR A 140 18.72 24.80 -7.94
N ALA A 141 19.02 25.24 -9.16
CA ALA A 141 20.35 25.74 -9.49
C ALA A 141 20.69 26.97 -8.65
N ASP A 142 19.79 27.94 -8.50
CA ASP A 142 20.00 29.11 -7.65
C ASP A 142 20.19 28.74 -6.17
N LYS A 143 19.45 27.74 -5.67
CA LYS A 143 19.68 27.14 -4.34
C LYS A 143 21.11 26.61 -4.20
N MET A 144 21.58 25.83 -5.17
CA MET A 144 22.92 25.22 -5.11
C MET A 144 24.05 26.24 -5.31
N HIS A 145 23.81 27.31 -6.09
CA HIS A 145 24.74 28.44 -6.22
C HIS A 145 24.73 29.38 -5.00
N ARG A 146 23.80 29.18 -4.05
CA ARG A 146 23.61 30.01 -2.84
C ARG A 146 23.19 31.45 -3.16
N GLN A 147 22.48 31.64 -4.27
CA GLN A 147 21.92 32.93 -4.72
C GLN A 147 20.38 32.95 -4.75
N GLY A 148 19.77 31.83 -4.35
CA GLY A 148 18.32 31.68 -4.31
C GLY A 148 17.63 32.59 -3.30
N ILE A 149 16.44 33.04 -3.66
CA ILE A 149 15.52 33.78 -2.80
C ILE A 149 14.66 32.76 -2.04
N ARG A 150 14.45 32.97 -0.75
CA ARG A 150 13.63 32.12 0.14
C ARG A 150 12.34 32.83 0.56
N ILE A 151 11.37 32.08 1.07
CA ILE A 151 10.07 32.62 1.53
C ILE A 151 10.26 33.77 2.54
N ASN A 152 11.18 33.65 3.50
CA ASN A 152 11.47 34.70 4.47
C ASN A 152 12.01 36.00 3.84
N ASP A 153 12.67 35.91 2.68
CA ASP A 153 13.19 37.10 1.99
C ASP A 153 12.05 37.94 1.38
N LEU A 154 10.87 37.36 1.16
CA LEU A 154 9.74 38.05 0.51
C LEU A 154 9.16 39.20 1.34
N LEU A 155 9.49 39.30 2.63
CA LEU A 155 8.99 40.34 3.53
C LEU A 155 10.02 41.44 3.82
N ASP A 156 11.25 41.27 3.36
CA ASP A 156 12.26 42.31 3.39
C ASP A 156 12.43 42.87 1.97
N LYS A 157 11.72 43.97 1.70
CA LYS A 157 11.70 44.61 0.39
C LYS A 157 13.09 45.03 -0.10
N LYS A 158 13.97 45.44 0.81
CA LYS A 158 15.35 45.85 0.47
C LYS A 158 16.17 44.63 0.07
N VAL A 159 16.18 43.60 0.91
CA VAL A 159 16.91 42.34 0.63
C VAL A 159 16.38 41.67 -0.64
N LEU A 160 15.06 41.67 -0.83
CA LEU A 160 14.43 41.10 -2.02
C LEU A 160 14.90 41.82 -3.29
N TYR A 161 14.89 43.16 -3.29
CA TYR A 161 15.39 43.94 -4.43
C TYR A 161 16.87 43.66 -4.71
N GLU A 162 17.73 43.72 -3.69
CA GLU A 162 19.17 43.48 -3.82
C GLU A 162 19.47 42.09 -4.41
N LYS A 163 18.75 41.05 -3.95
CA LYS A 163 18.88 39.70 -4.50
C LYS A 163 18.35 39.59 -5.93
N ILE A 164 17.19 40.17 -6.24
CA ILE A 164 16.61 40.10 -7.59
C ILE A 164 17.52 40.82 -8.60
N ILE A 165 17.96 42.04 -8.30
CA ILE A 165 18.80 42.80 -9.24
C ILE A 165 20.13 42.09 -9.49
N GLN A 166 20.78 41.56 -8.44
CA GLN A 166 22.02 40.82 -8.58
C GLN A 166 21.81 39.56 -9.43
N ASN A 167 20.76 38.79 -9.15
CA ASN A 167 20.41 37.60 -9.93
C ASN A 167 20.13 37.93 -11.41
N LEU A 168 19.47 39.04 -11.71
CA LEU A 168 19.22 39.49 -13.09
C LEU A 168 20.52 39.90 -13.79
N ILE A 169 21.45 40.56 -13.10
CA ILE A 169 22.77 40.93 -13.63
C ILE A 169 23.56 39.67 -13.98
N ASP A 170 23.68 38.74 -13.03
CA ASP A 170 24.49 37.51 -13.19
C ASP A 170 23.96 36.62 -14.32
N LYS A 171 22.64 36.64 -14.52
CA LYS A 171 21.95 35.82 -15.51
C LYS A 171 21.64 36.56 -16.80
N LYS A 172 22.12 37.80 -16.99
CA LYS A 172 21.82 38.62 -18.16
C LYS A 172 22.11 37.91 -19.48
N SER A 173 23.18 37.10 -19.55
CA SER A 173 23.54 36.31 -20.73
C SER A 173 22.58 35.14 -21.02
N SER A 174 21.79 34.72 -20.04
CA SER A 174 20.82 33.63 -20.15
C SER A 174 19.45 34.08 -20.65
N PHE A 175 19.24 35.39 -20.81
CA PHE A 175 17.97 35.97 -21.26
C PHE A 175 18.19 36.93 -22.42
N ASP A 176 17.19 37.01 -23.30
CA ASP A 176 17.17 38.07 -24.31
C ASP A 176 16.58 39.32 -23.65
N THR A 177 17.43 40.32 -23.38
CA THR A 177 17.01 41.57 -22.75
C THR A 177 16.15 42.42 -23.66
N ASP A 178 16.23 42.26 -24.98
CA ASP A 178 15.45 43.06 -25.92
C ASP A 178 13.96 42.66 -25.97
N ASN A 179 13.61 41.47 -25.48
CA ASN A 179 12.25 40.93 -25.47
C ASN A 179 11.84 40.39 -24.09
N PHE A 180 12.48 40.86 -23.01
CA PHE A 180 12.32 40.25 -21.69
C PHE A 180 10.89 40.34 -21.16
N THR A 181 10.20 41.48 -21.34
CA THR A 181 8.78 41.63 -20.97
C THR A 181 7.89 40.62 -21.66
N SER A 182 8.04 40.46 -22.99
CA SER A 182 7.28 39.46 -23.75
C SER A 182 7.51 38.06 -23.20
N LYS A 183 8.77 37.70 -22.91
CA LYS A 183 9.11 36.39 -22.33
C LYS A 183 8.51 36.19 -20.93
N LEU A 184 8.48 37.24 -20.10
CA LEU A 184 7.82 37.19 -18.78
C LEU A 184 6.30 36.96 -18.93
N LEU A 185 5.65 37.57 -19.92
CA LEU A 185 4.22 37.35 -20.20
C LEU A 185 3.93 35.94 -20.72
N GLU A 186 4.84 35.34 -21.50
CA GLU A 186 4.71 33.96 -22.00
C GLU A 186 4.64 32.93 -20.87
N VAL A 187 5.28 33.18 -19.72
CA VAL A 187 5.37 32.22 -18.60
C VAL A 187 4.28 32.41 -17.54
N ILE A 188 3.46 33.45 -17.67
CA ILE A 188 2.30 33.66 -16.79
C ILE A 188 1.10 32.95 -17.42
N PRO A 189 0.31 32.14 -16.69
CA PRO A 189 -0.88 31.52 -17.26
C PRO A 189 -1.91 32.53 -17.77
N ALA A 190 -2.65 32.18 -18.83
CA ALA A 190 -3.76 32.98 -19.36
C ALA A 190 -5.07 32.64 -18.62
N ASP A 191 -5.06 32.86 -17.30
CA ASP A 191 -6.18 32.61 -16.39
C ASP A 191 -6.49 33.91 -15.64
N HIS A 192 -7.77 34.19 -15.40
CA HIS A 192 -8.23 35.44 -14.78
C HIS A 192 -7.59 35.76 -13.44
N PHE A 193 -7.15 34.74 -12.70
CA PHE A 193 -6.38 34.93 -11.46
C PHE A 193 -5.08 35.71 -11.69
N PHE A 194 -4.44 35.54 -12.85
CA PHE A 194 -3.16 36.17 -13.19
C PHE A 194 -3.27 37.46 -14.01
N ASP A 195 -4.48 37.94 -14.31
CA ASP A 195 -4.67 39.15 -15.13
C ASP A 195 -3.95 40.37 -14.54
N PHE A 196 -4.01 40.54 -13.21
CA PHE A 196 -3.24 41.56 -12.50
C PHE A 196 -1.73 41.43 -12.75
N LEU A 197 -1.17 40.22 -12.63
CA LEU A 197 0.26 39.98 -12.85
C LEU A 197 0.66 40.29 -14.29
N ARG A 198 -0.19 39.95 -15.27
CA ARG A 198 0.03 40.26 -16.69
C ARG A 198 0.00 41.77 -16.94
N GLN A 199 -0.96 42.50 -16.37
CA GLN A 199 -1.07 43.95 -16.52
C GLN A 199 0.15 44.68 -15.95
N GLU A 200 0.60 44.29 -14.75
CA GLU A 200 1.80 44.85 -14.12
C GLU A 200 3.06 44.57 -14.96
N ILE A 201 3.24 43.33 -15.45
CA ILE A 201 4.38 43.03 -16.34
C ILE A 201 4.30 43.82 -17.66
N GLN A 202 3.10 44.01 -18.23
CA GLN A 202 2.92 44.82 -19.44
C GLN A 202 3.35 46.28 -19.24
N SER A 203 3.24 46.84 -18.02
CA SER A 203 3.61 48.23 -17.75
C SER A 203 5.12 48.49 -17.81
N LEU A 204 5.97 47.44 -17.86
CA LEU A 204 7.42 47.56 -18.08
C LEU A 204 7.77 48.07 -19.49
N GLY A 205 6.83 48.04 -20.44
CA GLY A 205 7.13 48.29 -21.85
C GLY A 205 7.99 47.18 -22.47
N ASN A 206 8.46 47.38 -23.71
CA ASN A 206 9.11 46.31 -24.47
C ASN A 206 10.55 46.01 -24.05
N LYS A 207 11.31 47.05 -23.66
CA LYS A 207 12.75 46.97 -23.32
C LYS A 207 13.05 47.60 -21.96
N PRO A 208 12.54 47.04 -20.85
CA PRO A 208 12.82 47.58 -19.52
C PRO A 208 14.30 47.41 -19.16
N SER A 209 14.83 48.33 -18.37
CA SER A 209 16.11 48.13 -17.71
C SER A 209 16.02 47.01 -16.66
N LEU A 210 17.18 46.45 -16.28
CA LEU A 210 17.23 45.45 -15.20
C LEU A 210 16.73 46.03 -13.87
N SER A 211 16.98 47.32 -13.61
CA SER A 211 16.54 48.01 -12.39
C SER A 211 15.03 48.15 -12.33
N GLU A 212 14.38 48.58 -13.42
CA GLU A 212 12.91 48.67 -13.51
C GLU A 212 12.27 47.30 -13.35
N THR A 213 12.85 46.29 -14.01
CA THR A 213 12.37 44.90 -13.89
C THR A 213 12.53 44.37 -12.47
N ALA A 214 13.68 44.61 -11.83
CA ALA A 214 13.92 44.20 -10.45
C ALA A 214 12.97 44.88 -9.47
N GLN A 215 12.71 46.17 -9.67
CA GLN A 215 11.79 46.94 -8.84
C GLN A 215 10.37 46.38 -8.94
N LEU A 216 9.87 46.16 -10.15
CA LEU A 216 8.52 45.59 -10.33
C LEU A 216 8.40 44.17 -9.75
N LEU A 217 9.36 43.29 -10.04
CA LEU A 217 9.36 41.94 -9.47
C LEU A 217 9.42 42.00 -7.94
N THR A 218 10.17 42.93 -7.35
CA THR A 218 10.19 43.13 -5.90
C THR A 218 8.80 43.46 -5.37
N GLU A 219 8.08 44.42 -5.95
CA GLU A 219 6.72 44.78 -5.50
C GLU A 219 5.75 43.60 -5.60
N LEU A 220 5.77 42.90 -6.73
CA LEU A 220 4.88 41.77 -7.00
C LEU A 220 5.10 40.63 -6.00
N TYR A 221 6.36 40.24 -5.78
CA TYR A 221 6.71 39.14 -4.90
C TYR A 221 6.61 39.52 -3.42
N PHE A 222 6.86 40.78 -3.06
CA PHE A 222 6.58 41.31 -1.73
C PHE A 222 5.08 41.28 -1.41
N SER A 223 4.23 41.67 -2.37
CA SER A 223 2.78 41.60 -2.24
C SER A 223 2.27 40.16 -2.06
N ALA A 224 2.81 39.20 -2.82
CA ALA A 224 2.53 37.79 -2.64
C ALA A 224 3.03 37.28 -1.28
N GLY A 225 4.24 37.68 -0.86
CA GLY A 225 4.84 37.36 0.43
C GLY A 225 3.95 37.74 1.61
N LYS A 226 3.35 38.95 1.59
CA LYS A 226 2.39 39.39 2.63
C LYS A 226 1.19 38.44 2.78
N LYS A 227 0.67 37.90 1.67
CA LYS A 227 -0.46 36.95 1.70
C LYS A 227 -0.04 35.57 2.20
N ILE A 228 1.17 35.13 1.84
CA ILE A 228 1.72 33.82 2.21
C ILE A 228 2.20 33.78 3.66
N PHE A 229 2.61 34.92 4.23
CA PHE A 229 3.16 35.00 5.59
C PHE A 229 2.26 34.40 6.67
N LEU A 230 0.94 34.46 6.48
CA LEU A 230 -0.05 33.87 7.40
C LEU A 230 0.09 32.34 7.55
N TYR A 231 0.71 31.68 6.58
CA TYR A 231 0.96 30.25 6.56
C TYR A 231 2.41 29.90 6.94
N VAL A 232 3.29 30.87 7.13
CA VAL A 232 4.71 30.59 7.42
C VAL A 232 4.86 30.08 8.85
N ALA A 233 5.54 28.94 9.00
CA ALA A 233 5.81 28.32 10.29
C ALA A 233 7.17 27.62 10.33
N ASP A 234 7.65 27.33 11.53
CA ASP A 234 8.76 26.40 11.71
C ASP A 234 8.27 24.95 11.53
N ILE A 235 8.61 24.38 10.37
CA ILE A 235 8.19 23.03 9.99
C ILE A 235 8.90 21.96 10.82
N HIS A 236 10.15 22.18 11.20
CA HIS A 236 10.89 21.23 12.05
C HIS A 236 10.23 21.14 13.42
N GLN A 237 9.94 22.30 14.03
CA GLN A 237 9.26 22.35 15.32
C GLN A 237 7.88 21.67 15.29
N LYS A 238 7.12 21.83 14.20
CA LYS A 238 5.81 21.17 14.02
C LYS A 238 5.92 19.65 13.92
N LEU A 239 6.91 19.15 13.17
CA LEU A 239 7.17 17.72 13.06
C LEU A 239 7.63 17.13 14.40
N ASP A 240 8.56 17.79 15.09
CA ASP A 240 9.02 17.38 16.42
C ASP A 240 7.87 17.34 17.41
N ALA A 241 7.03 18.39 17.45
CA ALA A 241 5.88 18.44 18.34
C ALA A 241 4.89 17.29 18.05
N ALA A 242 4.67 16.96 16.78
CA ALA A 242 3.82 15.82 16.42
C ALA A 242 4.40 14.48 16.91
N GLN A 243 5.71 14.28 16.77
CA GLN A 243 6.38 13.08 17.28
C GLN A 243 6.30 12.97 18.81
N VAL A 244 6.58 14.07 19.53
CA VAL A 244 6.49 14.12 21.00
C VAL A 244 5.07 13.84 21.49
N LEU A 245 4.06 14.30 20.77
CA LEU A 245 2.65 14.06 21.09
C LEU A 245 2.11 12.69 20.64
N GLY A 246 2.96 11.79 20.14
CA GLY A 246 2.52 10.46 19.71
C GLY A 246 1.65 10.47 18.44
N LYS A 247 1.70 11.55 17.64
CA LYS A 247 0.89 11.70 16.43
C LYS A 247 1.56 11.05 15.22
N ASN A 248 0.77 10.30 14.44
CA ASN A 248 1.26 9.74 13.18
C ASN A 248 1.53 10.85 12.15
N ILE A 249 2.66 10.73 11.44
CA ILE A 249 3.12 11.67 10.41
C ILE A 249 3.17 10.95 9.06
N LEU A 250 2.55 11.54 8.04
CA LEU A 250 2.58 11.09 6.66
C LEU A 250 3.51 11.98 5.84
N LEU A 251 4.42 11.38 5.07
CA LEU A 251 5.32 12.08 4.18
C LEU A 251 4.91 11.81 2.74
N GLU A 252 4.52 12.85 2.04
CA GLU A 252 4.10 12.79 0.64
C GLU A 252 5.32 13.04 -0.27
N GLY A 253 5.71 12.02 -1.02
CA GLY A 253 6.71 12.15 -2.08
C GLY A 253 6.18 12.91 -3.29
N ALA A 254 7.07 13.64 -3.96
CA ALA A 254 6.83 14.24 -5.25
C ALA A 254 7.56 13.44 -6.35
N GLN A 255 7.03 13.46 -7.58
CA GLN A 255 7.60 12.71 -8.72
C GLN A 255 7.79 11.21 -8.40
N GLY A 256 8.72 10.51 -9.04
CA GLY A 256 9.04 9.11 -8.77
C GLY A 256 10.55 8.91 -8.76
N LEU A 257 11.01 7.80 -8.19
CA LEU A 257 12.43 7.51 -8.01
C LEU A 257 13.23 7.59 -9.32
N LEU A 258 12.66 7.16 -10.43
CA LEU A 258 13.37 7.14 -11.71
C LEU A 258 13.49 8.55 -12.34
N LEU A 259 12.90 9.56 -11.69
CA LEU A 259 13.09 10.99 -11.96
C LEU A 259 13.95 11.68 -10.88
N ASP A 260 14.49 10.96 -9.90
CA ASP A 260 15.42 11.50 -8.91
C ASP A 260 16.69 12.03 -9.59
N ILE A 261 17.24 13.15 -9.12
CA ILE A 261 18.43 13.77 -9.73
C ILE A 261 19.68 12.88 -9.67
N ASP A 262 19.79 12.02 -8.65
CA ASP A 262 20.93 11.14 -8.42
C ASP A 262 20.61 9.68 -8.77
N GLN A 263 19.40 9.22 -8.44
CA GLN A 263 18.98 7.81 -8.59
C GLN A 263 18.11 7.56 -9.83
N GLY A 264 17.79 8.60 -10.59
CA GLY A 264 16.93 8.49 -11.78
C GLY A 264 17.69 8.24 -13.06
N THR A 265 16.96 8.26 -14.18
CA THR A 265 17.54 8.13 -15.53
C THR A 265 18.19 9.44 -15.98
N TYR A 266 19.28 9.87 -15.34
CA TYR A 266 19.97 11.12 -15.65
C TYR A 266 20.42 11.14 -17.12
N PRO A 267 20.27 12.27 -17.86
CA PRO A 267 19.79 13.60 -17.42
C PRO A 267 18.27 13.80 -17.50
N PHE A 268 17.50 12.76 -17.84
CA PHE A 268 16.05 12.84 -18.02
C PHE A 268 15.30 12.70 -16.68
N VAL A 269 15.60 13.61 -15.76
CA VAL A 269 15.18 13.60 -14.36
C VAL A 269 14.70 14.98 -13.91
N THR A 270 14.09 15.09 -12.73
CA THR A 270 13.85 16.38 -12.07
C THR A 270 15.11 16.83 -11.33
N SER A 271 15.17 18.10 -10.94
CA SER A 271 16.33 18.70 -10.23
C SER A 271 16.26 18.53 -8.70
N SER A 272 15.57 17.51 -8.22
CA SER A 272 15.35 17.25 -6.79
C SER A 272 15.41 15.76 -6.48
N ASN A 273 15.71 15.42 -5.23
CA ASN A 273 15.64 14.05 -4.77
C ASN A 273 14.18 13.64 -4.52
N SER A 274 13.73 12.64 -5.27
CA SER A 274 12.41 12.01 -5.17
C SER A 274 12.45 10.72 -4.34
N SER A 275 13.65 10.31 -3.94
CA SER A 275 13.95 9.18 -3.05
C SER A 275 13.77 9.52 -1.56
N LEU A 276 13.93 8.51 -0.71
CA LEU A 276 13.91 8.63 0.76
C LEU A 276 14.82 9.76 1.28
N GLY A 277 16.03 9.91 0.74
CA GLY A 277 16.98 10.94 1.17
C GLY A 277 16.48 12.39 0.95
N GLY A 278 15.61 12.59 -0.05
CA GLY A 278 14.93 13.87 -0.27
C GLY A 278 13.98 14.23 0.87
N LEU A 279 13.34 13.25 1.50
CA LEU A 279 12.46 13.48 2.65
C LEU A 279 13.23 13.99 3.86
N ASN A 280 14.35 13.35 4.20
CA ASN A 280 15.21 13.77 5.31
C ASN A 280 15.74 15.19 5.11
N THR A 281 16.36 15.48 3.96
CA THR A 281 16.97 16.79 3.70
C THR A 281 15.94 17.91 3.53
N GLY A 282 14.73 17.58 3.05
CA GLY A 282 13.68 18.55 2.79
C GLY A 282 12.77 18.88 3.98
N LEU A 283 12.84 18.09 5.07
CA LEU A 283 12.02 18.26 6.28
C LEU A 283 12.83 18.35 7.58
N GLY A 284 14.11 17.94 7.57
CA GLY A 284 14.94 17.90 8.77
C GLY A 284 14.64 16.73 9.70
N ILE A 285 13.97 15.69 9.22
CA ILE A 285 13.64 14.50 10.02
C ILE A 285 14.78 13.47 10.05
N SER A 286 14.99 12.85 11.20
CA SER A 286 16.04 11.85 11.41
C SER A 286 15.59 10.41 11.16
N HIS A 287 14.31 10.11 11.37
CA HIS A 287 13.76 8.75 11.33
C HIS A 287 12.45 8.67 10.55
N ILE A 288 12.31 7.63 9.75
CA ILE A 288 11.09 7.26 9.02
C ILE A 288 10.86 5.78 9.34
N ASP A 289 9.73 5.46 9.97
CA ASP A 289 9.43 4.10 10.44
C ASP A 289 9.12 3.17 9.27
N GLU A 290 8.36 3.66 8.27
CA GLU A 290 7.94 2.86 7.13
C GLU A 290 7.92 3.67 5.84
N VAL A 291 8.27 3.00 4.73
CA VAL A 291 8.30 3.60 3.40
C VAL A 291 7.53 2.70 2.45
N TYR A 292 6.54 3.27 1.76
CA TYR A 292 5.76 2.59 0.74
C TYR A 292 6.06 3.19 -0.63
N SER A 293 6.52 2.35 -1.55
CA SER A 293 6.69 2.74 -2.94
C SER A 293 5.43 2.44 -3.74
N ILE A 294 4.90 3.44 -4.43
CA ILE A 294 3.75 3.28 -5.30
C ILE A 294 4.22 2.90 -6.69
N PHE A 295 3.68 1.80 -7.21
CA PHE A 295 3.85 1.34 -8.56
C PHE A 295 2.49 1.28 -9.23
N LYS A 296 2.38 1.80 -10.45
CA LYS A 296 1.23 1.54 -11.28
C LYS A 296 1.33 0.11 -11.81
N ALA A 297 0.19 -0.57 -12.02
CA ALA A 297 0.11 -1.93 -12.56
C ALA A 297 0.66 -2.05 -13.99
N TYR A 298 1.01 -0.93 -14.61
CA TYR A 298 1.76 -0.80 -15.85
C TYR A 298 2.66 0.44 -15.70
N THR A 299 3.59 0.66 -16.60
CA THR A 299 4.51 1.79 -16.50
C THR A 299 4.05 2.96 -17.36
N THR A 300 4.32 4.19 -16.91
CA THR A 300 4.13 5.40 -17.70
C THR A 300 5.30 6.34 -17.56
N ARG A 301 5.61 7.08 -18.62
CA ARG A 301 6.66 8.11 -18.61
C ARG A 301 6.14 9.40 -19.25
N VAL A 302 6.42 10.52 -18.59
CA VAL A 302 6.22 11.87 -19.14
C VAL A 302 7.56 12.40 -19.61
N GLY A 303 7.59 13.00 -20.80
CA GLY A 303 8.81 13.58 -21.37
C GLY A 303 9.71 12.56 -22.08
N SER A 304 10.93 13.01 -22.36
CA SER A 304 11.93 12.24 -23.11
C SER A 304 12.61 11.18 -22.24
N GLY A 305 13.50 10.41 -22.87
CA GLY A 305 14.40 9.46 -22.21
C GLY A 305 14.05 7.99 -22.45
N PRO A 306 14.95 7.06 -22.08
CA PRO A 306 14.78 5.64 -22.35
C PRO A 306 13.54 5.05 -21.66
N PHE A 307 12.84 4.13 -22.33
CA PHE A 307 11.70 3.45 -21.75
C PHE A 307 11.61 2.02 -22.30
N PRO A 308 12.36 1.06 -21.71
CA PRO A 308 12.52 -0.27 -22.30
C PRO A 308 11.20 -1.00 -22.57
N THR A 309 10.24 -0.89 -21.66
CA THR A 309 8.95 -1.60 -21.75
C THR A 309 7.85 -0.83 -22.49
N GLU A 310 8.19 0.24 -23.20
CA GLU A 310 7.23 1.02 -23.97
C GLU A 310 6.48 0.17 -25.00
N ILE A 311 5.15 0.33 -25.01
CA ILE A 311 4.26 -0.38 -25.93
C ILE A 311 4.08 0.45 -27.20
N ASN A 312 4.29 -0.19 -28.35
CA ASN A 312 4.18 0.43 -29.67
C ASN A 312 3.04 -0.15 -30.53
N ASP A 313 2.16 -0.95 -29.94
CA ASP A 313 0.97 -1.53 -30.59
C ASP A 313 -0.34 -0.87 -30.12
N GLU A 314 -1.49 -1.35 -30.60
CA GLU A 314 -2.83 -0.82 -30.29
C GLU A 314 -3.18 -0.79 -28.80
N THR A 315 -2.54 -1.64 -27.98
CA THR A 315 -2.73 -1.68 -26.53
C THR A 315 -2.36 -0.35 -25.87
N VAL A 316 -1.46 0.43 -26.47
CA VAL A 316 -1.08 1.74 -25.95
C VAL A 316 -2.25 2.72 -25.93
N GLN A 317 -3.15 2.67 -26.93
CA GLN A 317 -4.32 3.54 -26.98
C GLN A 317 -5.33 3.13 -25.90
N TYR A 318 -5.56 1.82 -25.77
CA TYR A 318 -6.41 1.27 -24.72
C TYR A 318 -5.97 1.74 -23.31
N LEU A 319 -4.68 1.60 -22.98
CA LEU A 319 -4.15 2.03 -21.67
C LEU A 319 -4.24 3.55 -21.49
N ARG A 320 -4.00 4.33 -22.55
CA ARG A 320 -4.10 5.80 -22.49
C ARG A 320 -5.51 6.28 -22.23
N GLU A 321 -6.48 5.75 -22.97
CA GLU A 321 -7.88 6.15 -22.86
C GLU A 321 -8.47 5.72 -21.53
N LYS A 322 -8.38 4.42 -21.22
CA LYS A 322 -8.95 3.87 -20.00
C LYS A 322 -8.25 4.41 -18.76
N GLY A 323 -6.92 4.53 -18.80
CA GLY A 323 -6.12 5.07 -17.70
C GLY A 323 -6.14 6.60 -17.60
N GLN A 324 -6.75 7.33 -18.54
CA GLN A 324 -6.63 8.80 -18.68
C GLN A 324 -5.17 9.28 -18.62
N GLU A 325 -4.28 8.63 -19.38
CA GLU A 325 -2.84 8.89 -19.34
C GLU A 325 -2.44 10.12 -20.16
N PHE A 326 -2.90 11.26 -19.68
CA PHE A 326 -2.61 12.58 -20.22
C PHE A 326 -2.03 13.47 -19.11
N GLY A 327 -1.03 14.28 -19.44
CA GLY A 327 -0.42 15.20 -18.48
C GLY A 327 -1.46 16.17 -17.93
N SER A 328 -1.64 16.21 -16.60
CA SER A 328 -2.64 17.07 -15.95
C SER A 328 -2.41 18.56 -16.19
N THR A 329 -1.16 18.96 -16.43
CA THR A 329 -0.79 20.34 -16.78
C THR A 329 -0.74 20.57 -18.29
N THR A 330 -0.14 19.64 -19.02
CA THR A 330 0.25 19.88 -20.43
C THR A 330 -0.74 19.30 -21.43
N GLY A 331 -1.66 18.43 -21.00
CA GLY A 331 -2.58 17.68 -21.86
C GLY A 331 -1.91 16.62 -22.75
N ARG A 332 -0.57 16.51 -22.73
CA ARG A 332 0.17 15.62 -23.64
C ARG A 332 -0.07 14.15 -23.28
N PRO A 333 -0.24 13.26 -24.28
CA PRO A 333 -0.36 11.82 -24.02
C PRO A 333 0.94 11.31 -23.39
N ARG A 334 0.81 10.50 -22.34
CA ARG A 334 1.97 9.85 -21.72
C ARG A 334 2.37 8.63 -22.54
N ARG A 335 3.66 8.31 -22.50
CA ARG A 335 4.16 7.02 -22.99
C ARG A 335 3.72 5.95 -22.00
N CYS A 336 3.23 4.82 -22.50
CA CYS A 336 2.76 3.71 -21.68
C CYS A 336 3.57 2.46 -22.02
N GLY A 337 3.85 1.65 -21.00
CA GLY A 337 4.63 0.44 -21.12
C GLY A 337 4.08 -0.64 -20.19
N TRP A 338 4.50 -1.88 -20.41
CA TRP A 338 4.18 -2.98 -19.50
C TRP A 338 4.85 -2.80 -18.14
N PHE A 339 4.40 -3.57 -17.13
CA PHE A 339 5.05 -3.56 -15.83
C PHE A 339 6.50 -4.04 -15.97
N ASP A 340 7.40 -3.37 -15.25
CA ASP A 340 8.83 -3.60 -15.34
C ASP A 340 9.38 -4.00 -13.97
N ALA A 341 9.74 -5.28 -13.84
CA ALA A 341 10.28 -5.80 -12.59
C ALA A 341 11.74 -5.39 -12.35
N VAL A 342 12.50 -5.01 -13.40
CA VAL A 342 13.88 -4.56 -13.28
C VAL A 342 13.92 -3.22 -12.53
N ILE A 343 13.11 -2.25 -12.97
CA ILE A 343 13.01 -0.96 -12.27
C ILE A 343 12.38 -1.10 -10.89
N THR A 344 11.45 -2.05 -10.72
CA THR A 344 10.77 -2.28 -9.45
C THR A 344 11.73 -2.81 -8.40
N ARG A 345 12.61 -3.76 -8.74
CA ARG A 345 13.67 -4.25 -7.83
C ARG A 345 14.67 -3.17 -7.46
N TYR A 346 15.02 -2.31 -8.41
CA TYR A 346 15.88 -1.16 -8.14
C TYR A 346 15.23 -0.19 -7.15
N ALA A 347 13.95 0.13 -7.37
CA ALA A 347 13.21 1.00 -6.47
C ALA A 347 13.01 0.41 -5.08
N SER A 348 12.73 -0.90 -4.98
CA SER A 348 12.60 -1.58 -3.70
C SER A 348 13.92 -1.69 -2.95
N GLY A 349 15.05 -1.77 -3.65
CA GLY A 349 16.38 -1.72 -3.05
C GLY A 349 16.69 -0.37 -2.38
N ILE A 350 16.20 0.74 -2.93
CA ILE A 350 16.46 2.09 -2.42
C ILE A 350 15.43 2.51 -1.36
N ASN A 351 14.15 2.30 -1.63
CA ASN A 351 13.06 2.77 -0.77
C ASN A 351 12.57 1.69 0.21
N GLY A 352 12.99 0.43 0.06
CA GLY A 352 12.46 -0.71 0.80
C GLY A 352 11.35 -1.48 0.06
N PRO A 353 10.99 -2.69 0.54
CA PRO A 353 10.17 -3.64 -0.21
C PRO A 353 8.66 -3.37 -0.18
N LYS A 354 8.15 -2.55 0.75
CA LYS A 354 6.70 -2.33 0.86
C LYS A 354 6.19 -1.55 -0.35
N ALA A 355 5.16 -2.08 -0.99
CA ALA A 355 4.63 -1.55 -2.23
C ALA A 355 3.13 -1.30 -2.19
N ILE A 356 2.69 -0.36 -3.01
CA ILE A 356 1.28 -0.06 -3.26
C ILE A 356 1.07 -0.16 -4.77
N ILE A 357 0.13 -1.00 -5.21
CA ILE A 357 -0.18 -1.16 -6.63
C ILE A 357 -1.40 -0.30 -6.97
N THR A 358 -1.30 0.52 -8.01
CA THR A 358 -2.41 1.37 -8.48
C THR A 358 -2.83 1.06 -9.90
N LYS A 359 -4.04 1.49 -10.24
CA LYS A 359 -4.63 1.33 -11.59
C LYS A 359 -4.70 -0.13 -12.05
N LEU A 360 -4.92 -1.07 -11.12
CA LEU A 360 -5.10 -2.48 -11.48
C LEU A 360 -6.34 -2.65 -12.37
N ASP A 361 -7.40 -1.89 -12.11
CA ASP A 361 -8.66 -1.84 -12.85
C ASP A 361 -8.49 -1.51 -14.34
N ILE A 362 -7.44 -0.78 -14.68
CA ILE A 362 -7.16 -0.41 -16.07
C ILE A 362 -6.82 -1.64 -16.91
N LEU A 363 -6.29 -2.71 -16.31
CA LEU A 363 -5.96 -3.94 -17.04
C LEU A 363 -7.18 -4.82 -17.36
N SER A 364 -8.35 -4.58 -16.74
CA SER A 364 -9.59 -5.36 -17.00
C SER A 364 -10.07 -5.25 -18.46
N GLY A 365 -10.08 -6.34 -19.21
CA GLY A 365 -10.49 -6.42 -20.61
C GLY A 365 -9.34 -6.77 -21.55
N LEU A 366 -8.10 -6.76 -21.05
CA LEU A 366 -6.96 -7.28 -21.79
C LEU A 366 -6.96 -8.81 -21.74
N LYS A 367 -6.66 -9.46 -22.86
CA LYS A 367 -6.56 -10.94 -22.94
C LYS A 367 -5.26 -11.46 -22.32
N THR A 368 -4.17 -10.75 -22.54
CA THR A 368 -2.83 -11.09 -22.06
C THR A 368 -2.16 -9.84 -21.53
N ILE A 369 -1.54 -9.97 -20.35
CA ILE A 369 -0.79 -8.91 -19.67
C ILE A 369 0.67 -9.36 -19.58
N LYS A 370 1.62 -8.43 -19.76
CA LYS A 370 3.05 -8.76 -19.72
C LYS A 370 3.77 -8.12 -18.55
N ILE A 371 4.78 -8.82 -18.03
CA ILE A 371 5.75 -8.31 -17.06
C ILE A 371 7.16 -8.52 -17.62
N CYS A 372 7.96 -7.46 -17.70
CA CYS A 372 9.37 -7.57 -18.06
C CYS A 372 10.20 -7.96 -16.83
N ASN A 373 11.05 -8.98 -16.95
CA ASN A 373 11.91 -9.44 -15.85
C ASN A 373 13.40 -9.13 -16.04
N SER A 374 13.85 -8.95 -17.28
CA SER A 374 15.24 -8.63 -17.62
C SER A 374 15.32 -7.90 -18.95
N TYR A 375 16.45 -7.24 -19.19
CA TYR A 375 16.75 -6.60 -20.47
C TYR A 375 17.87 -7.34 -21.21
N ARG A 376 17.89 -7.20 -22.53
CA ARG A 376 19.04 -7.46 -23.39
C ARG A 376 19.62 -6.14 -23.85
N TYR A 377 20.92 -5.97 -23.65
CA TYR A 377 21.65 -4.80 -24.13
C TYR A 377 22.05 -4.97 -25.60
N LEU A 378 21.69 -4.01 -26.46
CA LEU A 378 21.97 -4.04 -27.90
C LEU A 378 23.07 -3.08 -28.35
N GLY A 379 23.62 -2.30 -27.42
CA GLY A 379 24.54 -1.21 -27.70
C GLY A 379 26.00 -1.65 -27.90
N PRO A 380 26.89 -0.67 -28.15
CA PRO A 380 28.32 -0.92 -28.30
C PRO A 380 28.96 -1.38 -26.98
N LYS A 381 30.14 -2.02 -27.06
CA LYS A 381 30.89 -2.43 -25.87
C LYS A 381 31.28 -1.20 -25.04
N ARG A 382 30.98 -1.20 -23.74
CA ARG A 382 31.26 -0.09 -22.81
C ARG A 382 31.69 -0.61 -21.44
N LEU A 383 32.49 0.16 -20.71
CA LEU A 383 32.77 -0.06 -19.30
C LEU A 383 32.00 1.00 -18.50
N PHE A 384 31.15 0.57 -17.58
CA PHE A 384 30.36 1.48 -16.73
C PHE A 384 30.26 0.89 -15.32
N ASN A 385 30.54 1.70 -14.28
CA ASN A 385 30.60 1.27 -12.87
C ASN A 385 31.39 -0.04 -12.62
N GLY A 386 32.51 -0.22 -13.31
CA GLY A 386 33.35 -1.42 -13.20
C GLY A 386 32.81 -2.65 -13.94
N GLU A 387 31.68 -2.52 -14.64
CA GLU A 387 31.01 -3.60 -15.35
C GLU A 387 31.13 -3.43 -16.88
N ILE A 388 31.44 -4.52 -17.58
CA ILE A 388 31.54 -4.54 -19.05
C ILE A 388 30.17 -4.84 -19.66
N TYR A 389 29.66 -3.91 -20.46
CA TYR A 389 28.47 -4.04 -21.29
C TYR A 389 28.88 -4.43 -22.70
N PHE A 390 28.18 -5.40 -23.30
CA PHE A 390 28.42 -5.86 -24.67
C PHE A 390 27.10 -6.33 -25.30
N LYS A 391 26.99 -6.22 -26.62
CA LYS A 391 25.78 -6.60 -27.35
C LYS A 391 25.38 -8.05 -27.03
N GLY A 392 24.12 -8.24 -26.63
CA GLY A 392 23.55 -9.52 -26.21
C GLY A 392 23.63 -9.81 -24.71
N LYS A 393 24.30 -8.96 -23.92
CA LYS A 393 24.36 -9.11 -22.46
C LYS A 393 22.96 -9.02 -21.84
N ILE A 394 22.65 -9.96 -20.95
CA ILE A 394 21.42 -9.93 -20.14
C ILE A 394 21.66 -9.10 -18.88
N ILE A 395 20.75 -8.17 -18.64
CA ILE A 395 20.77 -7.22 -17.52
C ILE A 395 19.56 -7.51 -16.64
N ARG A 396 19.80 -7.80 -15.37
CA ARG A 396 18.74 -8.04 -14.36
C ARG A 396 18.66 -6.95 -13.30
N ASP A 397 19.73 -6.19 -13.14
CA ASP A 397 19.81 -5.03 -12.25
C ASP A 397 19.72 -3.76 -13.09
N PHE A 398 19.00 -2.75 -12.60
CA PHE A 398 18.71 -1.55 -13.38
C PHE A 398 19.98 -0.73 -13.65
N PRO A 399 20.35 -0.49 -14.92
CA PRO A 399 21.46 0.40 -15.24
C PRO A 399 20.93 1.84 -15.20
N ALA A 400 21.13 2.53 -14.07
CA ALA A 400 20.63 3.90 -13.87
C ALA A 400 21.18 4.93 -14.89
N ASP A 401 22.24 4.59 -15.63
CA ASP A 401 22.78 5.41 -16.70
C ASP A 401 21.93 5.32 -17.98
N SER A 402 21.41 6.47 -18.40
CA SER A 402 20.53 6.54 -19.58
C SER A 402 21.21 6.10 -20.88
N THR A 403 22.54 6.21 -20.99
CA THR A 403 23.29 5.84 -22.20
C THR A 403 23.48 4.32 -22.33
N ILE A 404 23.29 3.58 -21.24
CA ILE A 404 23.17 2.12 -21.26
C ILE A 404 21.70 1.72 -21.47
N LEU A 405 20.80 2.38 -20.73
CA LEU A 405 19.37 2.09 -20.76
C LEU A 405 18.74 2.31 -22.14
N GLU A 406 19.23 3.28 -22.93
CA GLU A 406 18.75 3.55 -24.30
C GLU A 406 18.89 2.36 -25.25
N TYR A 407 19.83 1.45 -24.99
CA TYR A 407 20.05 0.24 -25.79
C TYR A 407 19.45 -1.02 -25.16
N CYS A 408 18.75 -0.89 -24.04
CA CYS A 408 18.11 -2.00 -23.36
C CYS A 408 16.74 -2.26 -23.98
N VAL A 409 16.53 -3.51 -24.42
CA VAL A 409 15.21 -4.01 -24.83
C VAL A 409 14.76 -5.10 -23.86
N PRO A 410 13.45 -5.26 -23.61
CA PRO A 410 12.95 -6.36 -22.80
C PRO A 410 13.34 -7.72 -23.38
N GLU A 411 13.82 -8.62 -22.53
CA GLU A 411 14.24 -9.97 -22.91
C GLU A 411 13.30 -11.03 -22.37
N GLU A 412 13.12 -11.07 -21.04
CA GLU A 412 12.28 -12.06 -20.37
C GLU A 412 10.89 -11.47 -20.12
N TRP A 413 9.93 -11.76 -21.01
CA TRP A 413 8.52 -11.47 -20.81
C TRP A 413 7.82 -12.61 -20.08
N LEU A 414 7.12 -12.29 -19.01
CA LEU A 414 6.13 -13.18 -18.43
C LEU A 414 4.76 -12.78 -18.97
N GLU A 415 4.10 -13.69 -19.67
CA GLU A 415 2.74 -13.52 -20.14
C GLU A 415 1.76 -14.13 -19.14
N ILE A 416 0.85 -13.29 -18.65
CA ILE A 416 -0.18 -13.64 -17.67
C ILE A 416 -1.53 -13.51 -18.37
N PRO A 417 -2.44 -14.51 -18.24
CA PRO A 417 -3.82 -14.35 -18.69
C PRO A 417 -4.45 -13.12 -18.01
N GLY A 418 -5.12 -12.27 -18.79
CA GLY A 418 -5.87 -11.15 -18.25
C GLY A 418 -7.26 -11.57 -17.75
N TRP A 419 -8.11 -10.59 -17.45
CA TRP A 419 -9.46 -10.79 -16.95
C TRP A 419 -10.41 -9.77 -17.55
N GLU A 420 -11.67 -10.12 -17.79
CA GLU A 420 -12.67 -9.20 -18.36
C GLU A 420 -13.48 -8.44 -17.31
N SER A 421 -13.61 -8.97 -16.10
CA SER A 421 -14.49 -8.41 -15.07
C SER A 421 -14.05 -7.03 -14.59
N ASP A 422 -15.05 -6.19 -14.31
CA ASP A 422 -14.85 -4.94 -13.56
C ASP A 422 -14.52 -5.28 -12.11
N ILE A 423 -13.41 -4.74 -11.62
CA ILE A 423 -12.92 -4.92 -10.25
C ILE A 423 -13.04 -3.64 -9.42
N SER A 424 -13.66 -2.59 -9.97
CA SER A 424 -13.68 -1.27 -9.36
C SER A 424 -14.43 -1.18 -8.04
N SER A 425 -15.30 -2.14 -7.76
CA SER A 425 -16.03 -2.28 -6.49
C SER A 425 -15.31 -3.15 -5.45
N ALA A 426 -14.25 -3.87 -5.83
CA ALA A 426 -13.59 -4.84 -4.95
C ALA A 426 -13.02 -4.17 -3.69
N LYS A 427 -13.35 -4.73 -2.53
CA LYS A 427 -12.91 -4.25 -1.20
C LYS A 427 -11.98 -5.23 -0.48
N SER A 428 -11.77 -6.43 -1.03
CA SER A 428 -10.91 -7.46 -0.45
C SER A 428 -10.14 -8.22 -1.53
N TRP A 429 -9.10 -8.95 -1.12
CA TRP A 429 -8.31 -9.79 -2.02
C TRP A 429 -9.15 -10.86 -2.73
N ASP A 430 -10.10 -11.48 -2.02
CA ASP A 430 -10.93 -12.57 -2.53
C ASP A 430 -11.94 -12.14 -3.59
N GLU A 431 -12.32 -10.87 -3.56
CA GLU A 431 -13.21 -10.27 -4.57
C GLU A 431 -12.49 -10.04 -5.90
N LEU A 432 -11.15 -10.12 -5.93
CA LEU A 432 -10.39 -10.03 -7.18
C LEU A 432 -10.47 -11.34 -7.97
N PRO A 433 -10.58 -11.30 -9.31
CA PRO A 433 -10.48 -12.48 -10.16
C PRO A 433 -9.15 -13.22 -9.95
N LEU A 434 -9.16 -14.55 -10.06
CA LEU A 434 -7.96 -15.37 -9.89
C LEU A 434 -6.81 -14.93 -10.80
N ALA A 435 -7.10 -14.49 -12.03
CA ALA A 435 -6.10 -13.95 -12.94
C ALA A 435 -5.45 -12.65 -12.42
N ALA A 436 -6.22 -11.76 -11.80
CA ALA A 436 -5.71 -10.55 -11.17
C ALA A 436 -4.87 -10.86 -9.91
N GLN A 437 -5.31 -11.82 -9.09
CA GLN A 437 -4.54 -12.30 -7.94
C GLN A 437 -3.19 -12.91 -8.38
N ASN A 438 -3.20 -13.75 -9.42
CA ASN A 438 -2.00 -14.34 -10.01
C ASN A 438 -1.05 -13.27 -10.56
N TYR A 439 -1.59 -12.24 -11.22
CA TYR A 439 -0.81 -11.11 -11.70
C TYR A 439 -0.08 -10.40 -10.55
N LEU A 440 -0.81 -10.06 -9.47
CA LEU A 440 -0.25 -9.41 -8.27
C LEU A 440 0.83 -10.26 -7.61
N HIS A 441 0.62 -11.57 -7.45
CA HIS A 441 1.66 -12.47 -6.94
C HIS A 441 2.92 -12.49 -7.81
N LYS A 442 2.77 -12.39 -9.14
CA LYS A 442 3.93 -12.30 -10.04
C LYS A 442 4.64 -10.96 -9.92
N LEU A 443 3.94 -9.87 -9.61
CA LEU A 443 4.58 -8.60 -9.28
C LEU A 443 5.41 -8.70 -8.01
N GLU A 444 4.89 -9.33 -6.95
CA GLU A 444 5.64 -9.57 -5.70
C GLU A 444 6.89 -10.41 -5.96
N GLU A 445 6.73 -11.55 -6.62
CA GLU A 445 7.82 -12.49 -6.92
C GLU A 445 8.93 -11.85 -7.75
N LYS A 446 8.58 -11.17 -8.86
CA LYS A 446 9.57 -10.64 -9.79
C LYS A 446 10.10 -9.27 -9.38
N GLY A 447 9.24 -8.42 -8.81
CA GLY A 447 9.60 -7.10 -8.30
C GLY A 447 10.34 -7.13 -6.97
N LYS A 448 10.33 -8.27 -6.25
CA LYS A 448 10.83 -8.40 -4.88
C LYS A 448 10.21 -7.33 -3.97
N ILE A 449 8.89 -7.24 -4.01
CA ILE A 449 8.07 -6.28 -3.26
C ILE A 449 7.01 -7.00 -2.45
N ASN A 450 6.53 -6.35 -1.39
CA ASN A 450 5.44 -6.81 -0.54
C ASN A 450 4.24 -5.87 -0.75
N ILE A 451 3.21 -6.35 -1.43
CA ILE A 451 2.04 -5.51 -1.77
C ILE A 451 1.23 -5.28 -0.50
N SER A 452 1.09 -4.01 -0.13
CA SER A 452 0.41 -3.57 1.09
C SER A 452 -0.97 -2.99 0.81
N LEU A 453 -1.13 -2.33 -0.33
CA LEU A 453 -2.39 -1.76 -0.78
C LEU A 453 -2.55 -1.96 -2.28
N ILE A 454 -3.80 -2.13 -2.72
CA ILE A 454 -4.15 -2.22 -4.14
C ILE A 454 -5.26 -1.21 -4.41
N SER A 455 -5.04 -0.30 -5.35
CA SER A 455 -6.06 0.63 -5.83
C SER A 455 -6.70 0.08 -7.10
N VAL A 456 -8.02 -0.07 -7.04
CA VAL A 456 -8.88 -0.59 -8.11
C VAL A 456 -9.77 0.49 -8.75
N GLY A 457 -9.42 1.77 -8.59
CA GLY A 457 -10.13 2.84 -9.28
C GLY A 457 -9.65 4.22 -8.86
N PRO A 458 -10.28 5.31 -9.35
CA PRO A 458 -9.86 6.67 -9.03
C PRO A 458 -10.39 7.22 -7.68
N LEU A 459 -11.48 6.67 -7.15
CA LEU A 459 -12.14 7.20 -5.95
C LEU A 459 -11.41 6.80 -4.68
N ARG A 460 -11.49 7.66 -3.64
CA ARG A 460 -10.78 7.52 -2.36
C ARG A 460 -10.98 6.15 -1.70
N ASP A 461 -12.19 5.60 -1.75
CA ASP A 461 -12.58 4.35 -1.09
C ASP A 461 -12.29 3.09 -1.92
N GLN A 462 -11.81 3.22 -3.16
CA GLN A 462 -11.45 2.11 -4.04
C GLN A 462 -10.01 1.63 -3.77
N VAL A 463 -9.75 1.25 -2.52
CA VAL A 463 -8.47 0.76 -2.03
C VAL A 463 -8.70 -0.53 -1.23
N ILE A 464 -8.00 -1.60 -1.62
CA ILE A 464 -7.94 -2.86 -0.91
C ILE A 464 -6.69 -2.83 -0.02
N ILE A 465 -6.88 -3.06 1.27
CA ILE A 465 -5.80 -3.19 2.24
C ILE A 465 -5.37 -4.66 2.29
N ILE A 466 -4.07 -4.92 2.23
CA ILE A 466 -3.46 -6.24 2.39
C ILE A 466 -2.72 -6.28 3.74
N PRO A 467 -3.33 -6.86 4.79
CA PRO A 467 -2.66 -7.09 6.07
C PRO A 467 -1.45 -8.02 5.89
N PRO A 468 -0.37 -7.85 6.67
CA PRO A 468 -0.14 -6.88 7.74
C PRO A 468 0.52 -5.60 7.24
N TYR A 469 0.76 -5.51 5.93
CA TYR A 469 1.80 -4.64 5.43
C TYR A 469 1.39 -3.17 5.49
N TRP A 470 0.10 -2.84 5.64
CA TRP A 470 -0.37 -1.53 6.09
C TRP A 470 -0.52 -1.47 7.61
N SER A 471 0.60 -1.33 8.32
CA SER A 471 0.69 -1.47 9.78
C SER A 471 0.09 -0.28 10.57
N ILE A 472 -0.42 0.73 9.86
CA ILE A 472 -1.03 1.93 10.45
C ILE A 472 -2.44 1.64 10.97
N VAL A 473 -3.12 0.64 10.40
CA VAL A 473 -4.35 0.11 10.98
C VAL A 473 -3.95 -0.75 12.18
N GLU A 474 -4.40 -0.35 13.38
CA GLU A 474 -4.18 -1.13 14.60
C GLU A 474 -4.87 -2.47 14.45
N GLN A 475 -4.07 -3.54 14.36
CA GLN A 475 -4.56 -4.89 14.55
C GLN A 475 -4.98 -5.04 16.01
N LYS A 476 -6.29 -5.16 16.26
CA LYS A 476 -6.82 -5.37 17.62
C LYS A 476 -6.20 -6.61 18.27
N TYR A 477 -6.03 -7.67 17.50
CA TYR A 477 -5.48 -8.95 17.97
C TYR A 477 -4.10 -9.20 17.39
N LYS A 478 -3.17 -9.63 18.26
CA LYS A 478 -1.79 -10.03 17.91
C LYS A 478 -1.61 -11.54 17.92
N SER A 479 -2.56 -12.28 18.49
CA SER A 479 -2.57 -13.73 18.49
C SER A 479 -3.99 -14.27 18.44
N ILE A 480 -4.14 -15.44 17.81
CA ILE A 480 -5.38 -16.21 17.83
C ILE A 480 -5.12 -17.59 18.42
N ILE A 481 -5.92 -17.96 19.41
CA ILE A 481 -5.97 -19.32 19.96
C ILE A 481 -7.08 -20.08 19.25
N PHE A 482 -6.72 -21.10 18.49
CA PHE A 482 -7.67 -21.99 17.82
C PHE A 482 -7.95 -23.21 18.68
N ASP A 483 -9.22 -23.58 18.79
CA ASP A 483 -9.55 -24.98 19.02
C ASP A 483 -9.17 -25.82 17.80
N LEU A 484 -8.84 -27.10 18.02
CA LEU A 484 -8.42 -28.00 16.96
C LEU A 484 -9.60 -28.73 16.32
N ASP A 485 -10.38 -29.41 17.16
CA ASP A 485 -11.37 -30.39 16.70
C ASP A 485 -12.62 -29.62 16.25
N ASN A 486 -13.09 -29.90 15.04
CA ASN A 486 -14.23 -29.25 14.36
C ASN A 486 -14.09 -27.75 14.08
N THR A 487 -13.13 -27.07 14.71
CA THR A 487 -12.74 -25.71 14.37
C THR A 487 -11.74 -25.69 13.22
N LEU A 488 -10.59 -26.38 13.33
CA LEU A 488 -9.57 -26.45 12.27
C LEU A 488 -9.62 -27.76 11.46
N ILE A 489 -9.87 -28.87 12.14
CA ILE A 489 -9.94 -30.21 11.57
C ILE A 489 -11.38 -30.70 11.62
N ALA A 490 -11.93 -31.21 10.53
CA ALA A 490 -13.32 -31.70 10.49
C ALA A 490 -13.48 -33.07 11.18
N THR A 491 -13.14 -33.14 12.47
CA THR A 491 -13.04 -34.39 13.26
C THR A 491 -14.37 -35.14 13.31
N ASP A 492 -15.49 -34.48 13.58
CA ASP A 492 -16.80 -35.14 13.66
C ASP A 492 -17.28 -35.61 12.31
N LYS A 493 -17.06 -34.80 11.26
CA LYS A 493 -17.38 -35.23 9.90
C LYS A 493 -16.62 -36.52 9.57
N PHE A 494 -15.32 -36.55 9.86
CA PHE A 494 -14.51 -37.74 9.69
C PHE A 494 -15.06 -38.94 10.47
N VAL A 495 -15.38 -38.77 11.75
CA VAL A 495 -15.94 -39.84 12.60
C VAL A 495 -17.27 -40.34 12.05
N ARG A 496 -18.20 -39.44 11.69
CA ARG A 496 -19.52 -39.79 11.14
C ARG A 496 -19.41 -40.53 9.82
N ASP A 497 -18.65 -39.97 8.87
CA ASP A 497 -18.47 -40.55 7.55
C ASP A 497 -17.84 -41.94 7.67
N LEU A 498 -16.88 -42.10 8.59
CA LEU A 498 -16.24 -43.38 8.82
C LEU A 498 -17.16 -44.40 9.51
N ILE A 499 -17.98 -43.99 10.49
CA ILE A 499 -19.00 -44.88 11.10
C ILE A 499 -19.98 -45.39 10.04
N ILE A 500 -20.47 -44.52 9.16
CA ILE A 500 -21.38 -44.89 8.07
C ILE A 500 -20.69 -45.87 7.11
N GLN A 501 -19.47 -45.56 6.66
CA GLN A 501 -18.70 -46.43 5.77
C GLN A 501 -18.40 -47.80 6.41
N THR A 502 -18.06 -47.83 7.71
CA THR A 502 -17.86 -49.10 8.43
C THR A 502 -19.17 -49.90 8.48
N ALA A 503 -20.31 -49.24 8.76
CA ALA A 503 -21.62 -49.89 8.78
C ALA A 503 -22.02 -50.43 7.40
N GLU A 504 -21.86 -49.64 6.34
CA GLU A 504 -22.13 -50.04 4.96
C GLU A 504 -21.30 -51.25 4.54
N LEU A 505 -20.02 -51.28 4.93
CA LEU A 505 -19.11 -52.39 4.64
C LEU A 505 -19.53 -53.69 5.33
N LEU A 506 -19.98 -53.60 6.58
CA LEU A 506 -20.33 -54.77 7.41
C LEU A 506 -21.80 -55.20 7.26
N SER A 507 -22.67 -54.32 6.77
CA SER A 507 -24.11 -54.57 6.64
C SER A 507 -24.46 -55.83 5.82
N PRO A 508 -23.79 -56.15 4.69
CA PRO A 508 -24.09 -57.36 3.92
C PRO A 508 -23.89 -58.67 4.68
N GLU A 509 -22.95 -58.72 5.63
CA GLU A 509 -22.62 -59.92 6.40
C GLU A 509 -23.38 -59.97 7.74
N LEU A 510 -23.60 -58.82 8.35
CA LEU A 510 -24.11 -58.72 9.73
C LEU A 510 -25.55 -58.19 9.82
N SER A 511 -26.19 -57.85 8.69
CA SER A 511 -27.52 -57.23 8.64
C SER A 511 -27.64 -55.98 9.54
N LEU A 512 -26.60 -55.14 9.53
CA LEU A 512 -26.52 -53.92 10.34
C LEU A 512 -27.41 -52.81 9.76
N HIS A 513 -28.08 -52.08 10.66
CA HIS A 513 -28.68 -50.77 10.35
C HIS A 513 -27.57 -49.78 9.99
N ILE A 514 -27.75 -49.03 8.91
CA ILE A 514 -26.83 -47.95 8.52
C ILE A 514 -27.33 -46.67 9.19
N PRO A 515 -26.61 -46.13 10.18
CA PRO A 515 -27.07 -44.97 10.92
C PRO A 515 -27.07 -43.72 10.02
N THR A 516 -28.11 -42.92 10.17
CA THR A 516 -28.18 -41.59 9.55
C THR A 516 -27.24 -40.61 10.26
N ILE A 517 -26.86 -39.53 9.56
CA ILE A 517 -26.05 -38.44 10.16
C ILE A 517 -26.71 -37.91 11.44
N PHE A 518 -28.03 -37.78 11.43
CA PHE A 518 -28.80 -37.29 12.57
C PHE A 518 -28.70 -38.23 13.77
N GLU A 519 -28.85 -39.54 13.57
CA GLU A 519 -28.71 -40.54 14.64
C GLU A 519 -27.32 -40.50 15.29
N ILE A 520 -26.25 -40.40 14.49
CA ILE A 520 -24.89 -40.31 15.02
C ILE A 520 -24.70 -39.02 15.83
N GLN A 521 -25.20 -37.88 15.33
CA GLN A 521 -25.10 -36.60 16.03
C GLN A 521 -25.86 -36.59 17.36
N GLU A 522 -27.06 -37.18 17.43
CA GLU A 522 -27.83 -37.27 18.67
C GLU A 522 -27.12 -38.13 19.73
N VAL A 523 -26.41 -39.19 19.32
CA VAL A 523 -25.57 -39.98 20.23
C VAL A 523 -24.34 -39.18 20.68
N GLN A 524 -23.66 -38.49 19.75
CA GLN A 524 -22.47 -37.68 20.08
C GLN A 524 -22.78 -36.57 21.09
N LYS A 525 -23.98 -35.98 21.05
CA LYS A 525 -24.45 -34.99 22.05
C LYS A 525 -24.57 -35.54 23.47
N LYS A 526 -24.68 -36.86 23.65
CA LYS A 526 -24.73 -37.51 24.98
C LYS A 526 -23.37 -37.54 25.67
N ASN A 527 -22.28 -37.19 24.96
CA ASN A 527 -20.92 -37.10 25.49
C ASN A 527 -20.42 -38.39 26.18
N LEU A 528 -20.79 -39.54 25.59
CA LEU A 528 -20.40 -40.87 26.06
C LEU A 528 -18.90 -41.15 25.76
N PRO A 529 -18.25 -42.04 26.53
CA PRO A 529 -16.97 -42.62 26.15
C PRO A 529 -16.99 -43.15 24.71
N PHE A 530 -15.87 -43.02 23.99
CA PHE A 530 -15.82 -43.27 22.54
C PHE A 530 -16.30 -44.68 22.16
N GLU A 531 -15.95 -45.68 22.97
CA GLU A 531 -16.39 -47.06 22.79
C GLU A 531 -17.92 -47.22 22.96
N GLU A 532 -18.52 -46.50 23.90
CA GLU A 532 -19.96 -46.57 24.20
C GLU A 532 -20.82 -45.94 23.10
N ILE A 533 -20.26 -45.01 22.31
CA ILE A 533 -20.92 -44.45 21.11
C ILE A 533 -21.30 -45.58 20.14
N PHE A 534 -20.43 -46.57 19.95
CA PHE A 534 -20.70 -47.70 19.05
C PHE A 534 -21.78 -48.62 19.61
N THR A 535 -21.84 -48.79 20.94
CA THR A 535 -22.90 -49.56 21.60
C THR A 535 -24.27 -48.91 21.43
N GLU A 536 -24.33 -47.58 21.50
CA GLU A 536 -25.59 -46.84 21.35
C GLU A 536 -26.07 -46.79 19.89
N ILE A 537 -25.14 -46.66 18.93
CA ILE A 537 -25.46 -46.61 17.49
C ILE A 537 -25.78 -48.01 16.95
N PHE A 538 -25.09 -49.04 17.43
CA PHE A 538 -25.23 -50.42 17.00
C PHE A 538 -25.61 -51.32 18.20
N PRO A 539 -26.82 -51.18 18.76
CA PRO A 539 -27.25 -51.99 19.88
C PRO A 539 -27.35 -53.47 19.49
N ASN A 540 -27.20 -54.35 20.49
CA ASN A 540 -27.24 -55.79 20.28
C ASN A 540 -28.53 -56.24 19.55
N ASN A 541 -28.34 -56.97 18.46
CA ASN A 541 -29.42 -57.49 17.63
C ASN A 541 -29.86 -58.88 18.15
N PRO A 542 -31.13 -59.10 18.53
CA PRO A 542 -31.61 -60.40 19.03
C PRO A 542 -31.53 -61.55 18.00
N TYR A 543 -31.29 -61.24 16.73
CA TYR A 543 -31.13 -62.21 15.64
C TYR A 543 -29.66 -62.54 15.32
N TYR A 544 -28.70 -61.93 16.03
CA TYR A 544 -27.28 -62.21 15.87
C TYR A 544 -26.80 -63.24 16.90
N HIS A 545 -26.14 -64.31 16.45
CA HIS A 545 -25.72 -65.45 17.29
C HIS A 545 -24.18 -65.62 17.36
N GLY A 546 -23.39 -64.59 17.04
CA GLY A 546 -21.93 -64.64 17.12
C GLY A 546 -21.38 -64.43 18.53
N GLU A 547 -20.11 -64.80 18.76
CA GLU A 547 -19.45 -64.74 20.07
C GLU A 547 -19.06 -63.32 20.53
N LYS A 548 -18.92 -62.36 19.60
CA LYS A 548 -18.57 -60.96 19.89
C LYS A 548 -19.78 -60.04 19.72
N ASP A 549 -19.91 -59.03 20.58
CA ASP A 549 -20.92 -57.97 20.43
C ASP A 549 -20.75 -57.23 19.08
N LEU A 550 -21.85 -56.92 18.40
CA LEU A 550 -21.86 -56.19 17.13
C LEU A 550 -21.12 -54.85 17.23
N ALA A 551 -21.30 -54.11 18.33
CA ALA A 551 -20.63 -52.84 18.56
C ALA A 551 -19.09 -53.00 18.60
N GLN A 552 -18.61 -54.11 19.15
CA GLN A 552 -17.18 -54.41 19.24
C GLN A 552 -16.59 -54.76 17.86
N ILE A 553 -17.34 -55.51 17.03
CA ILE A 553 -16.93 -55.84 15.66
C ILE A 553 -16.83 -54.57 14.81
N VAL A 554 -17.84 -53.70 14.88
CA VAL A 554 -17.85 -52.42 14.16
C VAL A 554 -16.69 -51.54 14.64
N LEU A 555 -16.45 -51.44 15.94
CA LEU A 555 -15.34 -50.66 16.50
C LEU A 555 -13.96 -51.17 16.05
N GLU A 556 -13.74 -52.49 16.02
CA GLU A 556 -12.50 -53.10 15.51
C GLU A 556 -12.27 -52.72 14.04
N LYS A 557 -13.31 -52.80 13.20
CA LYS A 557 -13.22 -52.46 11.78
C LYS A 557 -13.03 -50.96 11.54
N TYR A 558 -13.74 -50.13 12.30
CA TYR A 558 -13.57 -48.68 12.30
C TYR A 558 -12.11 -48.31 12.62
N ARG A 559 -11.51 -48.92 13.66
CA ARG A 559 -10.11 -48.65 14.05
C ARG A 559 -9.10 -49.08 12.98
N GLU A 560 -9.41 -50.11 12.20
CA GLU A 560 -8.59 -50.52 11.06
C GLU A 560 -8.63 -49.46 9.94
N GLN A 561 -9.83 -49.03 9.55
CA GLN A 561 -10.01 -48.03 8.49
C GLN A 561 -9.49 -46.64 8.89
N ALA A 562 -9.64 -46.26 10.17
CA ALA A 562 -9.16 -44.97 10.68
C ALA A 562 -7.64 -44.79 10.55
N LYS A 563 -6.86 -45.88 10.44
CA LYS A 563 -5.39 -45.82 10.27
C LYS A 563 -4.95 -45.40 8.87
N THR A 564 -5.80 -45.58 7.87
CA THR A 564 -5.44 -45.36 6.46
C THR A 564 -6.04 -44.09 5.85
N LEU A 565 -6.95 -43.43 6.58
CA LEU A 565 -7.65 -42.23 6.11
C LEU A 565 -7.05 -40.96 6.71
N SER A 566 -6.98 -39.90 5.89
CA SER A 566 -6.49 -38.59 6.30
C SER A 566 -7.62 -37.68 6.78
N TYR A 567 -7.29 -36.83 7.75
CA TYR A 567 -8.19 -35.75 8.17
C TYR A 567 -8.21 -34.62 7.15
N SER A 568 -9.36 -33.96 7.01
CA SER A 568 -9.51 -32.77 6.17
C SER A 568 -9.64 -31.50 6.99
N ALA A 569 -9.18 -30.38 6.42
CA ALA A 569 -9.40 -29.06 6.99
C ALA A 569 -10.90 -28.68 6.95
N THR A 570 -11.33 -27.90 7.93
CA THR A 570 -12.66 -27.27 7.91
C THR A 570 -12.75 -26.21 6.82
N PHE A 571 -13.98 -25.90 6.39
CA PHE A 571 -14.21 -24.91 5.34
C PHE A 571 -13.70 -23.53 5.78
N GLY A 572 -12.76 -22.98 5.02
CA GLY A 572 -12.10 -21.69 5.32
C GLY A 572 -10.94 -21.77 6.32
N GLY A 573 -10.73 -22.89 7.02
CA GLY A 573 -9.74 -22.98 8.09
C GLY A 573 -8.31 -22.78 7.62
N PHE A 574 -7.89 -23.47 6.56
CA PHE A 574 -6.56 -23.29 5.96
C PHE A 574 -6.29 -21.84 5.57
N LEU A 575 -7.26 -21.21 4.89
CA LEU A 575 -7.15 -19.83 4.40
C LEU A 575 -7.05 -18.82 5.56
N VAL A 576 -7.83 -19.01 6.61
CA VAL A 576 -7.80 -18.15 7.82
C VAL A 576 -6.44 -18.24 8.51
N VAL A 577 -5.92 -19.44 8.74
CA VAL A 577 -4.62 -19.61 9.40
C VAL A 577 -3.50 -19.01 8.56
N GLN A 578 -3.52 -19.24 7.24
CA GLN A 578 -2.56 -18.64 6.32
C GLN A 578 -2.59 -17.11 6.39
N ARG A 579 -3.78 -16.51 6.43
CA ARG A 579 -3.97 -15.06 6.59
C ARG A 579 -3.47 -14.54 7.92
N CYS A 580 -3.67 -15.27 9.01
CA CYS A 580 -3.17 -14.87 10.32
C CYS A 580 -1.64 -14.77 10.31
N ILE A 581 -0.98 -15.81 9.78
CA ILE A 581 0.48 -15.85 9.65
C ILE A 581 0.97 -14.71 8.75
N GLN A 582 0.34 -14.53 7.59
CA GLN A 582 0.65 -13.43 6.69
C GLN A 582 0.52 -12.10 7.44
N ALA A 583 -0.60 -11.89 8.15
CA ALA A 583 -0.90 -10.72 8.96
C ALA A 583 -0.05 -10.57 10.24
N GLY A 584 0.98 -11.40 10.46
CA GLY A 584 1.82 -11.32 11.66
C GLY A 584 1.09 -11.63 12.97
N ILE A 585 -0.12 -12.18 12.89
CA ILE A 585 -0.90 -12.67 14.03
C ILE A 585 -0.40 -14.07 14.35
N ILE A 586 -0.01 -14.30 15.61
CA ILE A 586 0.57 -15.58 16.05
C ILE A 586 -0.56 -16.61 16.24
N PRO A 587 -0.66 -17.66 15.39
CA PRO A 587 -1.65 -18.71 15.59
C PRO A 587 -1.13 -19.74 16.60
N VAL A 588 -1.95 -20.03 17.61
CA VAL A 588 -1.66 -20.99 18.68
C VAL A 588 -2.82 -21.98 18.76
N ILE A 589 -2.54 -23.24 19.09
CA ILE A 589 -3.57 -24.25 19.35
C ILE A 589 -3.55 -24.64 20.82
N VAL A 590 -4.74 -24.80 21.41
CA VAL A 590 -4.89 -25.41 22.74
C VAL A 590 -5.76 -26.64 22.63
N THR A 591 -5.16 -27.82 22.81
CA THR A 591 -5.81 -29.12 22.68
C THR A 591 -5.25 -30.14 23.67
N ASN A 592 -6.09 -31.07 24.11
CA ASN A 592 -5.66 -32.19 24.95
C ASN A 592 -4.94 -33.29 24.15
N ARG A 593 -4.94 -33.20 22.81
CA ARG A 593 -4.43 -34.23 21.89
C ARG A 593 -3.15 -33.81 21.16
N VAL A 594 -2.20 -33.19 21.86
CA VAL A 594 -0.99 -32.58 21.26
C VAL A 594 -0.23 -33.52 20.33
N LYS A 595 -0.04 -34.78 20.74
CA LYS A 595 0.67 -35.79 19.92
C LYS A 595 -0.02 -36.02 18.56
N MET A 596 -1.34 -36.05 18.53
CA MET A 596 -2.12 -36.26 17.30
C MET A 596 -2.34 -34.97 16.51
N ALA A 597 -2.30 -33.81 17.18
CA ALA A 597 -2.60 -32.52 16.57
C ALA A 597 -1.65 -32.19 15.42
N ALA A 598 -0.35 -32.37 15.62
CA ALA A 598 0.67 -32.09 14.60
C ALA A 598 0.46 -32.94 13.33
N GLU A 599 0.25 -34.25 13.49
CA GLU A 599 0.01 -35.17 12.38
C GLU A 599 -1.27 -34.82 11.61
N ARG A 600 -2.37 -34.53 12.33
CA ARG A 600 -3.65 -34.15 11.71
C ARG A 600 -3.56 -32.84 10.93
N LEU A 601 -2.89 -31.84 11.48
CA LEU A 601 -2.68 -30.55 10.81
C LEU A 601 -1.85 -30.71 9.54
N GLN A 602 -0.80 -31.55 9.60
CA GLN A 602 0.02 -31.87 8.43
C GLN A 602 -0.79 -32.59 7.34
N GLN A 603 -1.59 -33.60 7.72
CA GLN A 603 -2.48 -34.31 6.79
C GLN A 603 -3.51 -33.39 6.14
N ALA A 604 -4.06 -32.44 6.90
CA ALA A 604 -5.00 -31.44 6.42
C ALA A 604 -4.34 -30.28 5.64
N GLY A 605 -3.02 -30.30 5.49
CA GLY A 605 -2.25 -29.34 4.68
C GLY A 605 -1.99 -27.99 5.35
N TYR A 606 -2.19 -27.84 6.66
CA TYR A 606 -1.96 -26.56 7.35
C TYR A 606 -0.47 -26.16 7.35
N PRO A 607 -0.17 -24.84 7.31
CA PRO A 607 1.18 -24.37 7.61
C PRO A 607 1.55 -24.66 9.07
N PRO A 608 2.84 -24.65 9.43
CA PRO A 608 3.28 -24.83 10.81
C PRO A 608 2.68 -23.76 11.74
N PHE A 609 2.11 -24.20 12.86
CA PHE A 609 1.70 -23.31 13.94
C PHE A 609 2.91 -22.93 14.80
N GLU A 610 2.86 -21.75 15.42
CA GLU A 610 3.94 -21.29 16.30
C GLU A 610 4.07 -22.21 17.52
N ALA A 611 2.95 -22.64 18.10
CA ALA A 611 2.92 -23.56 19.23
C ALA A 611 1.57 -24.29 19.38
N ILE A 612 1.63 -25.52 19.91
CA ILE A 612 0.48 -26.34 20.30
C ILE A 612 0.63 -26.65 21.78
N PHE A 613 -0.35 -26.27 22.60
CA PHE A 613 -0.34 -26.44 24.04
C PHE A 613 -1.41 -27.43 24.52
N ALA A 614 -1.12 -28.12 25.62
CA ALA A 614 -2.08 -28.84 26.44
C ALA A 614 -2.11 -28.25 27.86
N PRO A 615 -3.22 -28.38 28.59
CA PRO A 615 -3.25 -28.11 30.02
C PRO A 615 -2.21 -28.94 30.78
N GLU A 616 -1.64 -28.40 31.85
CA GLU A 616 -0.62 -29.09 32.67
C GLU A 616 -1.19 -30.31 33.40
N LYS A 617 -2.47 -30.26 33.78
CA LYS A 617 -3.19 -31.31 34.49
C LYS A 617 -4.51 -31.64 33.82
N GLU A 618 -5.02 -32.84 34.08
CA GLU A 618 -6.31 -33.30 33.55
C GLU A 618 -7.50 -32.48 34.09
N GLU A 619 -7.45 -32.06 35.35
CA GLU A 619 -8.43 -31.14 35.97
C GLU A 619 -8.42 -29.72 35.40
N ASP A 620 -7.36 -29.34 34.68
CA ASP A 620 -7.19 -28.02 34.08
C ASP A 620 -7.71 -27.95 32.64
N ARG A 621 -8.34 -29.02 32.13
CA ARG A 621 -8.97 -29.06 30.80
C ARG A 621 -10.15 -28.08 30.70
N LYS A 622 -10.43 -27.60 29.48
CA LYS A 622 -11.63 -26.80 29.17
C LYS A 622 -12.87 -27.54 29.72
N PRO A 623 -13.78 -26.87 30.45
CA PRO A 623 -14.00 -25.41 30.51
C PRO A 623 -13.17 -24.64 31.57
N ASN A 624 -12.20 -25.26 32.24
CA ASN A 624 -11.38 -24.57 33.24
C ASN A 624 -10.54 -23.44 32.60
N LEU A 625 -10.44 -22.27 33.24
CA LEU A 625 -9.62 -21.15 32.75
C LEU A 625 -8.14 -21.55 32.61
N LYS A 626 -7.68 -22.49 33.45
CA LYS A 626 -6.29 -22.94 33.46
C LYS A 626 -5.87 -23.65 32.19
N ALA A 627 -6.82 -24.07 31.35
CA ALA A 627 -6.56 -24.66 30.04
C ALA A 627 -5.68 -23.76 29.15
N PHE A 628 -5.80 -22.44 29.31
CA PHE A 628 -5.03 -21.46 28.54
C PHE A 628 -3.73 -21.00 29.21
N THR A 629 -3.44 -21.43 30.45
CA THR A 629 -2.26 -20.99 31.19
C THR A 629 -0.95 -21.14 30.40
N PRO A 630 -0.68 -22.30 29.75
CA PRO A 630 0.58 -22.47 29.02
C PRO A 630 0.68 -21.54 27.80
N ALA A 631 -0.43 -21.39 27.06
CA ALA A 631 -0.50 -20.51 25.91
C ALA A 631 -0.35 -19.03 26.31
N LEU A 632 -1.00 -18.61 27.39
CA LEU A 632 -0.91 -17.24 27.89
C LEU A 632 0.48 -16.91 28.45
N ALA A 633 1.14 -17.85 29.11
CA ALA A 633 2.52 -17.67 29.56
C ALA A 633 3.46 -17.45 28.37
N PHE A 634 3.32 -18.24 27.30
CA PHE A 634 4.06 -18.08 26.05
C PHE A 634 3.81 -16.73 25.37
N LEU A 635 2.54 -16.34 25.21
CA LEU A 635 2.16 -15.09 24.54
C LEU A 635 2.59 -13.86 25.36
N LYS A 636 2.56 -13.94 26.69
CA LYS A 636 3.08 -12.90 27.58
C LYS A 636 4.57 -12.68 27.42
N GLN A 637 5.37 -13.75 27.21
CA GLN A 637 6.80 -13.61 26.93
C GLN A 637 7.08 -12.88 25.60
N LYS A 638 6.13 -12.92 24.65
CA LYS A 638 6.16 -12.15 23.40
C LYS A 638 5.54 -10.74 23.53
N GLY A 639 5.17 -10.32 24.74
CA GLY A 639 4.61 -8.98 24.99
C GLY A 639 3.15 -8.82 24.56
N ILE A 640 2.38 -9.91 24.45
CA ILE A 640 0.96 -9.89 24.07
C ILE A 640 0.10 -10.02 25.31
N ASN A 641 -0.86 -9.11 25.48
CA ASN A 641 -1.80 -9.11 26.61
C ASN A 641 -3.09 -9.86 26.26
N PRO A 642 -3.85 -10.39 27.25
CA PRO A 642 -5.11 -11.10 27.02
C PRO A 642 -6.13 -10.35 26.15
N THR A 643 -6.21 -9.02 26.27
CA THR A 643 -7.10 -8.16 25.45
C THR A 643 -6.71 -8.07 23.98
N GLU A 644 -5.49 -8.50 23.63
CA GLU A 644 -4.94 -8.55 22.28
C GLU A 644 -4.98 -9.99 21.72
N ILE A 645 -5.71 -10.90 22.39
CA ILE A 645 -5.87 -12.30 21.99
C ILE A 645 -7.34 -12.53 21.63
N LEU A 646 -7.57 -13.30 20.57
CA LEU A 646 -8.87 -13.83 20.17
C LEU A 646 -8.83 -15.35 20.25
N THR A 647 -9.84 -15.96 20.84
CA THR A 647 -10.05 -17.41 20.82
C THR A 647 -11.13 -17.75 19.80
N ILE A 648 -10.92 -18.78 19.00
CA ILE A 648 -11.91 -19.32 18.06
C ILE A 648 -12.16 -20.78 18.40
N GLY A 649 -13.41 -21.14 18.63
CA GLY A 649 -13.81 -22.51 18.97
C GLY A 649 -15.27 -22.80 18.63
N ASP A 650 -15.64 -24.07 18.66
CA ASP A 650 -16.97 -24.54 18.32
C ASP A 650 -17.75 -25.13 19.50
N HIS A 651 -17.12 -25.20 20.68
CA HIS A 651 -17.75 -25.74 21.88
C HIS A 651 -18.00 -24.67 22.96
N PRO A 652 -19.12 -24.76 23.71
CA PRO A 652 -19.38 -23.99 24.93
C PRO A 652 -18.20 -23.88 25.91
N HIS A 653 -17.43 -24.96 26.03
CA HIS A 653 -16.28 -25.02 26.94
C HIS A 653 -15.15 -24.08 26.51
N ASP A 654 -14.96 -23.84 25.21
CA ASP A 654 -13.97 -22.89 24.70
C ASP A 654 -14.30 -21.46 25.14
N TYR A 655 -15.59 -21.12 25.03
CA TYR A 655 -16.10 -19.81 25.42
C TYR A 655 -15.93 -19.57 26.93
N VAL A 656 -16.27 -20.55 27.78
CA VAL A 656 -16.13 -20.41 29.23
C VAL A 656 -14.67 -20.17 29.62
N SER A 657 -13.74 -21.00 29.10
CA SER A 657 -12.31 -20.81 29.34
C SER A 657 -11.81 -19.45 28.84
N ALA A 658 -12.28 -18.97 27.68
CA ALA A 658 -11.84 -17.70 27.09
C ALA A 658 -12.35 -16.51 27.89
N ARG A 659 -13.64 -16.51 28.24
CA ARG A 659 -14.28 -15.48 29.06
C ARG A 659 -13.57 -15.35 30.40
N ASP A 660 -13.34 -16.47 31.08
CA ASP A 660 -12.73 -16.47 32.42
C ASP A 660 -11.24 -16.06 32.37
N ALA A 661 -10.58 -16.24 31.22
CA ALA A 661 -9.23 -15.75 30.95
C ALA A 661 -9.17 -14.27 30.48
N GLY A 662 -10.31 -13.61 30.28
CA GLY A 662 -10.38 -12.23 29.79
C GLY A 662 -9.97 -12.08 28.32
N ILE A 663 -10.21 -13.12 27.51
CA ILE A 663 -9.86 -13.20 26.09
C ILE A 663 -11.14 -13.07 25.25
N ASP A 664 -11.06 -12.37 24.12
CA ASP A 664 -12.20 -12.28 23.19
C ASP A 664 -12.49 -13.64 22.54
N PHE A 665 -13.75 -13.91 22.17
CA PHE A 665 -14.16 -15.21 21.64
C PHE A 665 -15.02 -15.07 20.38
N ILE A 666 -14.80 -15.94 19.39
CA ILE A 666 -15.69 -16.16 18.25
C ILE A 666 -16.11 -17.63 18.21
N ALA A 667 -17.42 -17.85 18.12
CA ALA A 667 -18.02 -19.16 17.99
C ALA A 667 -18.12 -19.57 16.51
N VAL A 668 -17.69 -20.80 16.19
CA VAL A 668 -17.87 -21.41 14.87
C VAL A 668 -18.93 -22.49 14.97
N LEU A 669 -19.93 -22.45 14.09
CA LEU A 669 -20.97 -23.49 14.05
C LEU A 669 -20.47 -24.74 13.32
N THR A 670 -20.50 -25.89 14.00
CA THR A 670 -20.02 -27.18 13.46
C THR A 670 -21.13 -28.22 13.33
N GLY A 671 -22.36 -27.85 13.72
CA GLY A 671 -23.55 -28.70 13.71
C GLY A 671 -23.75 -29.52 14.99
N LEU A 672 -22.77 -29.57 15.90
CA LEU A 672 -22.95 -30.11 17.26
C LEU A 672 -23.56 -29.06 18.19
N THR A 673 -22.96 -27.87 18.21
CA THR A 673 -23.43 -26.73 19.02
C THR A 673 -24.34 -25.83 18.17
N SER A 674 -25.50 -25.49 18.70
CA SER A 674 -26.45 -24.59 18.02
C SER A 674 -26.14 -23.11 18.27
N ARG A 675 -26.62 -22.23 17.37
CA ARG A 675 -26.53 -20.78 17.57
C ARG A 675 -27.27 -20.35 18.83
N GLU A 676 -28.44 -20.92 19.08
CA GLU A 676 -29.26 -20.66 20.28
C GLU A 676 -28.51 -21.00 21.57
N GLU A 677 -27.68 -22.05 21.56
CA GLU A 677 -26.89 -22.45 22.71
C GLU A 677 -25.80 -21.43 23.04
N PHE A 678 -25.03 -20.97 22.05
CA PHE A 678 -24.06 -19.90 22.25
C PHE A 678 -24.71 -18.57 22.71
N LEU A 679 -25.86 -18.23 22.14
CA LEU A 679 -26.62 -17.04 22.57
C LEU A 679 -27.06 -17.14 24.04
N ARG A 680 -27.53 -18.32 24.49
CA ARG A 680 -27.92 -18.54 25.90
C ARG A 680 -26.74 -18.41 26.86
N MET A 681 -25.52 -18.69 26.40
CA MET A 681 -24.30 -18.49 27.19
C MET A 681 -23.80 -17.04 27.21
N GLY A 682 -24.40 -16.16 26.40
CA GLY A 682 -24.04 -14.75 26.33
C GLY A 682 -23.02 -14.40 25.25
N VAL A 683 -22.73 -15.29 24.30
CA VAL A 683 -21.98 -14.92 23.08
C VAL A 683 -22.89 -14.04 22.23
N SER A 684 -22.42 -12.87 21.80
CA SER A 684 -23.23 -11.97 20.98
C SER A 684 -23.38 -12.49 19.56
N ASN A 685 -24.50 -12.17 18.89
CA ASN A 685 -24.85 -12.78 17.61
C ASN A 685 -23.83 -12.50 16.50
N GLU A 686 -23.19 -11.33 16.52
CA GLU A 686 -22.11 -10.92 15.61
C GLU A 686 -20.80 -11.68 15.82
N LYS A 687 -20.64 -12.37 16.96
CA LYS A 687 -19.49 -13.23 17.28
C LYS A 687 -19.76 -14.71 17.00
N ILE A 688 -20.87 -15.05 16.32
CA ILE A 688 -21.22 -16.43 15.95
C ILE A 688 -21.25 -16.54 14.42
N ILE A 689 -20.29 -17.27 13.87
CA ILE A 689 -20.11 -17.47 12.42
C ILE A 689 -20.45 -18.90 12.00
N ASN A 690 -20.89 -19.08 10.76
CA ASN A 690 -21.29 -20.42 10.28
C ASN A 690 -20.09 -21.30 9.94
N ASN A 691 -18.96 -20.70 9.58
CA ASN A 691 -17.69 -21.36 9.30
C ASN A 691 -16.56 -20.33 9.28
N LEU A 692 -15.31 -20.80 9.25
CA LEU A 692 -14.15 -19.92 9.31
C LEU A 692 -14.00 -18.97 8.12
N SER A 693 -14.60 -19.23 6.95
CA SER A 693 -14.48 -18.31 5.81
C SER A 693 -15.20 -16.96 6.02
N GLU A 694 -16.13 -16.89 6.96
CA GLU A 694 -16.82 -15.64 7.33
C GLU A 694 -15.95 -14.74 8.22
N LEU A 695 -14.81 -15.25 8.73
CA LEU A 695 -13.93 -14.49 9.61
C LEU A 695 -13.18 -13.42 8.81
N ASN A 696 -13.58 -12.16 9.00
CA ASN A 696 -12.88 -11.02 8.43
C ASN A 696 -11.68 -10.65 9.32
N ILE A 697 -10.47 -10.99 8.90
CA ILE A 697 -9.21 -10.78 9.65
C ILE A 697 -8.74 -9.30 9.58
N LYS A 698 -9.56 -8.39 9.05
CA LYS A 698 -9.26 -6.95 8.97
C LYS A 698 -9.23 -6.26 10.32
#